data_AF-A0A846QZJ1-F1
#
_entry.id   AF-A0A846QZJ1-F1
#
_cell.length_a   1.000
_cell.length_b   1.000
_cell.length_c   1.000
_cell.angle_alpha   90.00
_cell.angle_beta   90.00
_cell.angle_gamma   90.00
#
_symmetry.space_group_name_H-M   'P 1'
#
loop_
_entity.id
_entity.type
_entity.pdbx_description
1 polymer ?
#
loop_
_entity_poly.entity_id
_entity_poly.type
_entity_poly.pdbx_seq_one_letter_code
_entity_poly.pdbx_strand_id
1 'polypeptide(L)'
;MKNLVLLLLFCPILLFGNDIKIPSTIKEVTVYLNSAQITRSANCVLDSGITKINFTGLSTKIDESSIQISGLQYVSILSMDYDIDYLVKSEGNPEVDSINNTIEALELEIALLKNKIDGLDEEELVITTNRAVSSRTKDLDLDKVKQISTYYRERITAIKNEIFKTNLKINALKADIRAHQNQLAEINNAPIKEQGKISITFDSPIPASLNLILSYSVQDAGWIPTYDIKSKKINDPLQLTYKAHVYQKTGMDWKNVKVTLSTGNPNINIAKPIMGTKYLNFVSGYQKRYTPTSKTQGYTYNPMVKQITGIVTDESGAPLPGCNVVIKGTTIGTTTDFDGNYSLEVSEGQELTFSYIGFQDKQMPIYSSVMNIRLDEDAQMLEEVVVTGYASKSRSNITGAVSSLQGRVAGVQIRGTSSIRTKTPEPQLPLYIVDGIPMDGFMEGDIDENEIEHIEVLKGEKATALYGSKGNNGVMVITTKKSNTNDTMTSTEFKIKKTYSIASDGDITAIEINTHQLDATYEYFAAPILNENVFLTAQFKNWEQYNLMPGEANLYFEGGYAGKTVIDPYKTTKEMVVSLGIDPNVTVERKQNKNFKSKSFTGSTRILDRTYDIEVKNNKGIAINLKLMDRIPLSQNKEIKVDDIETYTADYDEKKGLLTWKINLASQETKKESFSFQVKYPRYKSISL
;
A
#
# COMPACT_ATOMS: atom_id res chain seq x y z
N MET A 1 -27.35 -84.69 -14.19
CA MET A 1 -25.91 -84.31 -14.34
C MET A 1 -25.88 -83.23 -15.42
N LYS A 2 -25.24 -82.07 -15.21
CA LYS A 2 -23.83 -81.75 -15.56
C LYS A 2 -23.46 -82.19 -16.98
N ASN A 3 -22.83 -81.41 -17.87
CA ASN A 3 -22.30 -80.03 -17.89
C ASN A 3 -22.15 -79.64 -19.40
N LEU A 4 -22.00 -78.40 -19.88
CA LEU A 4 -22.12 -77.01 -19.37
C LEU A 4 -22.22 -76.07 -20.62
N VAL A 5 -22.79 -74.86 -20.51
CA VAL A 5 -22.69 -73.82 -21.57
C VAL A 5 -21.61 -72.81 -21.21
N LEU A 6 -20.65 -72.58 -22.10
CA LEU A 6 -19.60 -71.55 -21.95
C LEU A 6 -19.78 -70.45 -23.01
N LEU A 7 -20.65 -69.47 -22.71
CA LEU A 7 -20.76 -68.25 -23.52
C LEU A 7 -19.67 -67.26 -23.06
N LEU A 8 -18.64 -67.04 -23.87
CA LEU A 8 -17.49 -66.22 -23.50
C LEU A 8 -17.81 -64.73 -23.72
N LEU A 9 -18.43 -64.12 -22.71
CA LEU A 9 -18.75 -62.70 -22.66
C LEU A 9 -17.46 -61.85 -22.64
N PHE A 10 -17.13 -61.25 -23.79
CA PHE A 10 -16.17 -60.15 -23.87
C PHE A 10 -16.78 -58.90 -23.23
N CYS A 11 -16.71 -58.83 -21.90
CA CYS A 11 -17.00 -57.60 -21.18
C CYS A 11 -15.85 -56.61 -21.45
N PRO A 12 -16.10 -55.40 -21.99
CA PRO A 12 -15.07 -54.39 -22.08
C PRO A 12 -14.71 -53.96 -20.65
N ILE A 13 -13.47 -54.25 -20.23
CA ILE A 13 -12.95 -53.74 -18.97
C ILE A 13 -12.81 -52.23 -19.14
N LEU A 14 -13.79 -51.49 -18.61
CA LEU A 14 -13.64 -50.07 -18.35
C LEU A 14 -12.52 -49.89 -17.34
N LEU A 15 -11.32 -49.64 -17.85
CA LEU A 15 -10.24 -49.05 -17.09
C LEU A 15 -10.72 -47.67 -16.65
N PHE A 16 -11.28 -47.59 -15.43
CA PHE A 16 -11.44 -46.34 -14.73
C PHE A 16 -10.05 -45.74 -14.56
N GLY A 17 -9.71 -44.76 -15.39
CA GLY A 17 -8.44 -44.04 -15.29
C GLY A 17 -8.32 -43.44 -13.89
N ASN A 18 -7.24 -43.75 -13.19
CA ASN A 18 -6.95 -43.10 -11.92
C ASN A 18 -6.78 -41.60 -12.17
N ASP A 19 -7.71 -40.80 -11.65
CA ASP A 19 -7.79 -39.36 -11.82
C ASP A 19 -6.51 -38.69 -11.27
N ILE A 20 -5.53 -38.41 -12.14
CA ILE A 20 -4.17 -38.06 -11.71
C ILE A 20 -4.17 -36.66 -11.07
N LYS A 21 -4.06 -36.60 -9.74
CA LYS A 21 -3.92 -35.35 -8.99
C LYS A 21 -2.48 -34.83 -9.09
N ILE A 22 -2.27 -33.65 -9.67
CA ILE A 22 -0.95 -33.02 -9.80
C ILE A 22 -0.96 -31.66 -9.09
N PRO A 23 -0.16 -31.47 -8.02
CA PRO A 23 -0.04 -30.17 -7.37
C PRO A 23 0.71 -29.19 -8.28
N SER A 24 0.13 -28.01 -8.49
CA SER A 24 0.76 -26.92 -9.24
C SER A 24 1.38 -25.90 -8.28
N THR A 25 2.48 -25.24 -8.66
CA THR A 25 3.13 -24.23 -7.80
C THR A 25 3.06 -22.84 -8.43
N ILE A 26 2.64 -21.84 -7.66
CA ILE A 26 2.69 -20.43 -8.07
C ILE A 26 4.17 -20.03 -8.21
N LYS A 27 4.50 -19.33 -9.30
CA LYS A 27 5.86 -18.79 -9.56
C LYS A 27 5.86 -17.28 -9.62
N GLU A 28 4.88 -16.71 -10.31
CA GLU A 28 4.81 -15.29 -10.61
C GLU A 28 3.37 -14.82 -10.45
N VAL A 29 3.19 -13.61 -9.92
CA VAL A 29 1.88 -12.98 -9.74
C VAL A 29 1.95 -11.56 -10.29
N THR A 30 1.02 -11.22 -11.19
CA THR A 30 0.78 -9.85 -11.65
C THR A 30 -0.41 -9.29 -10.88
N VAL A 31 -0.16 -8.41 -9.93
CA VAL A 31 -1.22 -7.75 -9.15
C VAL A 31 -1.69 -6.50 -9.90
N TYR A 32 -2.99 -6.41 -10.15
CA TYR A 32 -3.67 -5.22 -10.66
C TYR A 32 -4.30 -4.44 -9.50
N LEU A 33 -4.88 -3.28 -9.77
CA LEU A 33 -5.42 -2.40 -8.72
C LEU A 33 -6.61 -3.03 -7.95
N ASN A 34 -7.32 -3.98 -8.57
CA ASN A 34 -8.52 -4.63 -8.03
C ASN A 34 -8.66 -6.14 -8.39
N SER A 35 -7.60 -6.76 -8.89
CA SER A 35 -7.54 -8.20 -9.19
C SER A 35 -6.08 -8.66 -9.22
N ALA A 36 -5.81 -9.96 -9.37
CA ALA A 36 -4.47 -10.45 -9.68
C ALA A 36 -4.51 -11.56 -10.73
N GLN A 37 -3.48 -11.65 -11.57
CA GLN A 37 -3.23 -12.81 -12.44
C GLN A 37 -2.17 -13.70 -11.78
N ILE A 38 -2.52 -14.96 -11.53
CA ILE A 38 -1.67 -15.97 -10.90
C ILE A 38 -1.07 -16.84 -12.02
N THR A 39 0.26 -16.96 -12.06
CA THR A 39 0.96 -17.85 -13.00
C THR A 39 1.66 -18.99 -12.25
N ARG A 40 1.33 -20.22 -12.64
CA ARG A 40 1.73 -21.46 -11.99
C ARG A 40 2.42 -22.39 -12.97
N SER A 41 3.41 -23.15 -12.49
CA SER A 41 3.99 -24.26 -13.23
C SER A 41 3.57 -25.61 -12.64
N ALA A 42 3.24 -26.57 -13.49
CA ALA A 42 3.05 -27.97 -13.14
C ALA A 42 3.74 -28.86 -14.17
N ASN A 43 4.53 -29.84 -13.71
CA ASN A 43 5.11 -30.85 -14.59
C ASN A 43 4.17 -32.06 -14.62
N CYS A 44 3.86 -32.57 -15.81
CA CYS A 44 3.08 -33.79 -15.97
C CYS A 44 3.70 -34.71 -17.02
N VAL A 45 3.51 -36.02 -16.83
CA VAL A 45 3.83 -37.05 -17.81
C VAL A 45 2.50 -37.60 -18.31
N LEU A 46 2.37 -37.75 -19.62
CA LEU A 46 1.21 -38.26 -20.31
C LEU A 46 1.60 -39.51 -21.10
N ASP A 47 0.79 -40.55 -21.00
CA ASP A 47 0.86 -41.69 -21.92
C ASP A 47 0.21 -41.33 -23.27
N SER A 48 0.32 -42.24 -24.24
CA SER A 48 -0.37 -42.08 -25.53
C SER A 48 -1.88 -42.32 -25.39
N GLY A 49 -2.68 -41.42 -25.98
CA GLY A 49 -4.13 -41.43 -25.95
C GLY A 49 -4.72 -40.38 -25.00
N ILE A 50 -5.95 -40.63 -24.57
CA ILE A 50 -6.73 -39.69 -23.76
C ILE A 50 -6.41 -39.87 -22.28
N THR A 51 -5.96 -38.80 -21.61
CA THR A 51 -5.62 -38.79 -20.17
C THR A 51 -6.27 -37.60 -19.49
N LYS A 52 -6.94 -37.82 -18.36
CA LYS A 52 -7.50 -36.76 -17.51
C LYS A 52 -6.56 -36.45 -16.33
N ILE A 53 -6.26 -35.17 -16.12
CA ILE A 53 -5.42 -34.67 -15.04
C ILE A 53 -6.20 -33.64 -14.22
N ASN A 54 -6.06 -33.71 -12.89
CA ASN A 54 -6.66 -32.79 -11.94
C ASN A 54 -5.57 -31.94 -11.27
N PHE A 55 -5.52 -30.64 -11.56
CA PHE A 55 -4.63 -29.70 -10.87
C PHE A 55 -5.31 -29.17 -9.61
N THR A 56 -4.70 -29.41 -8.46
CA THR A 56 -5.22 -29.03 -7.13
C THR A 56 -4.40 -27.92 -6.47
N GLY A 57 -4.85 -27.41 -5.33
CA GLY A 57 -4.24 -26.29 -4.62
C GLY A 57 -4.44 -24.94 -5.31
N LEU A 58 -5.53 -24.79 -6.07
CA LEU A 58 -5.86 -23.55 -6.77
C LEU A 58 -6.74 -22.65 -5.88
N SER A 59 -6.86 -21.39 -6.29
CA SER A 59 -7.76 -20.42 -5.65
C SER A 59 -9.22 -20.85 -5.82
N THR A 60 -10.09 -20.51 -4.85
CA THR A 60 -11.55 -20.63 -5.00
C THR A 60 -12.19 -19.41 -5.67
N LYS A 61 -11.38 -18.41 -6.05
CA LYS A 61 -11.77 -17.08 -6.57
C LYS A 61 -11.35 -16.87 -8.03
N ILE A 62 -11.19 -17.96 -8.78
CA ILE A 62 -10.78 -17.94 -10.19
C ILE A 62 -11.91 -17.40 -11.08
N ASP A 63 -11.55 -16.51 -12.00
CA ASP A 63 -12.40 -16.21 -13.16
C ASP A 63 -12.21 -17.33 -14.20
N GLU A 64 -13.19 -18.21 -14.35
CA GLU A 64 -13.16 -19.34 -15.27
C GLU A 64 -12.87 -18.93 -16.73
N SER A 65 -13.34 -17.74 -17.15
CA SER A 65 -13.13 -17.23 -18.51
C SER A 65 -11.70 -16.76 -18.78
N SER A 66 -10.90 -16.60 -17.72
CA SER A 66 -9.52 -16.13 -17.78
C SER A 66 -8.46 -17.25 -17.84
N ILE A 67 -8.87 -18.52 -17.72
CA ILE A 67 -7.94 -19.65 -17.60
C ILE A 67 -7.20 -19.88 -18.93
N GLN A 68 -5.87 -19.86 -18.88
CA GLN A 68 -4.97 -20.05 -20.01
C GLN A 68 -3.91 -21.10 -19.69
N ILE A 69 -3.58 -21.93 -20.68
CA ILE A 69 -2.57 -23.00 -20.57
C ILE A 69 -1.59 -22.93 -21.74
N SER A 70 -0.30 -23.05 -21.44
CA SER A 70 0.77 -23.16 -22.43
C SER A 70 1.78 -24.25 -22.01
N GLY A 71 2.68 -24.62 -22.93
CA GLY A 71 3.62 -25.74 -22.75
C GLY A 71 3.13 -27.09 -23.31
N LEU A 72 2.02 -27.11 -24.06
CA LEU A 72 1.33 -28.30 -24.58
C LEU A 72 2.10 -29.11 -25.64
N GLN A 73 3.11 -28.51 -26.29
CA GLN A 73 3.86 -29.12 -27.41
C GLN A 73 2.95 -29.58 -28.56
N TYR A 74 2.69 -30.88 -28.67
CA TYR A 74 1.83 -31.53 -29.68
C TYR A 74 0.56 -32.16 -29.07
N VAL A 75 0.32 -31.96 -27.77
CA VAL A 75 -0.82 -32.48 -27.03
C VAL A 75 -2.03 -31.55 -27.18
N SER A 76 -3.21 -32.11 -27.40
CA SER A 76 -4.46 -31.37 -27.53
C SER A 76 -5.26 -31.36 -26.22
N ILE A 77 -6.02 -30.31 -25.97
CA ILE A 77 -7.01 -30.24 -24.89
C ILE A 77 -8.39 -30.59 -25.46
N LEU A 78 -9.07 -31.58 -24.88
CA LEU A 78 -10.43 -32.01 -25.23
C LEU A 78 -11.49 -31.37 -24.32
N SER A 79 -11.21 -31.24 -23.02
CA SER A 79 -12.06 -30.51 -22.05
C SER A 79 -11.20 -29.80 -21.01
N MET A 80 -11.78 -28.75 -20.42
CA MET A 80 -11.24 -28.04 -19.27
C MET A 80 -12.41 -27.58 -18.41
N ASP A 81 -12.40 -28.01 -17.15
CA ASP A 81 -13.50 -27.88 -16.22
C ASP A 81 -12.95 -27.38 -14.87
N TYR A 82 -13.55 -26.33 -14.30
CA TYR A 82 -13.20 -25.80 -12.97
C TYR A 82 -14.25 -26.24 -11.94
N ASP A 83 -13.80 -26.57 -10.73
CA ASP A 83 -14.63 -27.10 -9.65
C ASP A 83 -13.98 -26.78 -8.29
N ILE A 84 -14.77 -26.77 -7.21
CA ILE A 84 -14.28 -26.51 -5.84
C ILE A 84 -14.31 -27.82 -5.05
N ASP A 85 -13.14 -28.26 -4.58
CA ASP A 85 -13.02 -29.46 -3.74
C ASP A 85 -13.36 -29.12 -2.28
N TYR A 86 -14.62 -29.34 -1.91
CA TYR A 86 -15.15 -29.18 -0.55
C TYR A 86 -14.76 -30.34 0.39
N LEU A 87 -14.09 -31.39 -0.11
CA LEU A 87 -13.84 -32.65 0.62
C LEU A 87 -12.35 -32.93 0.82
N VAL A 88 -11.53 -31.88 0.97
CA VAL A 88 -10.13 -31.99 1.39
C VAL A 88 -10.04 -32.35 2.88
N LYS A 89 -10.39 -33.60 3.20
CA LYS A 89 -10.01 -34.24 4.45
C LYS A 89 -8.50 -34.45 4.44
N SER A 90 -7.81 -34.08 5.53
CA SER A 90 -6.34 -34.04 5.60
C SER A 90 -5.70 -35.43 5.69
N GLU A 91 -5.71 -36.19 4.59
CA GLU A 91 -4.87 -37.38 4.43
C GLU A 91 -3.45 -36.95 4.02
N GLY A 92 -2.48 -37.14 4.92
CA GLY A 92 -1.06 -36.86 4.67
C GLY A 92 -0.65 -35.38 4.78
N ASN A 93 -0.90 -34.73 5.93
CA ASN A 93 -0.19 -33.50 6.28
C ASN A 93 1.13 -33.87 7.02
N PRO A 94 2.32 -33.60 6.45
CA PRO A 94 3.59 -33.95 7.07
C PRO A 94 3.82 -33.32 8.46
N GLU A 95 3.16 -32.20 8.75
CA GLU A 95 3.20 -31.55 10.06
C GLU A 95 2.41 -32.34 11.12
N VAL A 96 1.26 -32.91 10.75
CA VAL A 96 0.47 -33.81 11.62
C VAL A 96 1.22 -35.11 11.85
N ASP A 97 1.83 -35.68 10.81
CA ASP A 97 2.64 -36.90 10.93
C ASP A 97 3.86 -36.67 11.85
N SER A 98 4.54 -35.52 11.71
CA SER A 98 5.65 -35.09 12.59
C SER A 98 5.22 -34.93 14.05
N ILE A 99 4.07 -34.30 14.31
CA ILE A 99 3.52 -34.13 15.67
C ILE A 99 3.14 -35.49 16.28
N ASN A 100 2.52 -36.39 15.52
CA ASN A 100 2.18 -37.74 15.98
C ASN A 100 3.43 -38.55 16.35
N ASN A 101 4.44 -38.57 15.48
CA ASN A 101 5.72 -39.24 15.74
C ASN A 101 6.42 -38.68 16.99
N THR A 102 6.28 -37.37 17.25
CA THR A 102 6.84 -36.71 18.43
C THR A 102 6.09 -37.12 19.71
N ILE A 103 4.76 -37.22 19.68
CA ILE A 103 3.95 -37.71 20.81
C ILE A 103 4.31 -39.16 21.14
N GLU A 104 4.43 -40.05 20.15
CA GLU A 104 4.80 -41.46 20.35
C GLU A 104 6.18 -41.60 21.02
N ALA A 105 7.17 -40.79 20.60
CA ALA A 105 8.49 -40.76 21.21
C ALA A 105 8.47 -40.31 22.69
N LEU A 106 7.66 -39.30 23.03
CA LEU A 106 7.50 -38.81 24.41
C LEU A 106 6.76 -39.84 25.30
N GLU A 107 5.77 -40.55 24.76
CA GLU A 107 5.08 -41.64 25.48
C GLU A 107 6.01 -42.82 25.75
N LEU A 108 6.90 -43.14 24.81
CA LEU A 108 7.95 -44.15 24.98
C LEU A 108 8.96 -43.76 26.06
N GLU A 109 9.42 -42.50 26.14
CA GLU A 109 10.28 -42.04 27.24
C GLU A 109 9.54 -42.16 28.59
N ILE A 110 8.27 -41.76 28.68
CA ILE A 110 7.46 -41.93 29.89
C ILE A 110 7.36 -43.42 30.30
N ALA A 111 7.24 -44.35 29.36
CA ALA A 111 7.22 -45.78 29.64
C ALA A 111 8.56 -46.27 30.23
N LEU A 112 9.69 -45.85 29.68
CA LEU A 112 11.02 -46.18 30.22
C LEU A 112 11.24 -45.60 31.62
N LEU A 113 10.76 -44.38 31.89
CA LEU A 113 10.84 -43.75 33.21
C LEU A 113 9.93 -44.42 34.26
N LYS A 114 8.77 -44.97 33.86
CA LYS A 114 7.93 -45.81 34.73
C LYS A 114 8.65 -47.12 35.11
N ASN A 115 9.17 -47.85 34.14
CA ASN A 115 9.91 -49.10 34.39
C ASN A 115 11.07 -48.90 35.39
N LYS A 116 11.69 -47.70 35.39
CA LYS A 116 12.70 -47.33 36.39
C LYS A 116 12.12 -47.12 37.80
N ILE A 117 10.95 -46.49 37.92
CA ILE A 117 10.25 -46.33 39.20
C ILE A 117 9.86 -47.71 39.75
N ASP A 118 9.27 -48.57 38.92
CA ASP A 118 8.83 -49.91 39.33
C ASP A 118 10.00 -50.74 39.90
N GLY A 119 11.17 -50.71 39.23
CA GLY A 119 12.39 -51.36 39.72
C GLY A 119 13.00 -50.74 40.99
N LEU A 120 12.74 -49.45 41.26
CA LEU A 120 13.16 -48.77 42.49
C LEU A 120 12.21 -49.05 43.67
N ASP A 121 10.91 -49.15 43.43
CA ASP A 121 9.93 -49.54 44.45
C ASP A 121 10.06 -51.04 44.82
N GLU A 122 10.41 -51.92 43.88
CA GLU A 122 10.81 -53.32 44.18
C GLU A 122 12.10 -53.40 45.02
N GLU A 123 13.10 -52.55 44.77
CA GLU A 123 14.30 -52.48 45.62
C GLU A 123 13.92 -52.05 47.05
N GLU A 124 13.05 -51.05 47.21
CA GLU A 124 12.51 -50.65 48.51
C GLU A 124 11.69 -51.76 49.18
N LEU A 125 10.89 -52.52 48.44
CA LEU A 125 10.14 -53.66 48.96
C LEU A 125 11.07 -54.75 49.51
N VAL A 126 12.13 -55.11 48.78
CA VAL A 126 13.16 -56.06 49.24
C VAL A 126 13.89 -55.53 50.48
N ILE A 127 14.30 -54.25 50.49
CA ILE A 127 14.98 -53.61 51.61
C ILE A 127 14.10 -53.59 52.87
N THR A 128 12.83 -53.19 52.75
CA THR A 128 11.88 -53.10 53.87
C THR A 128 11.37 -54.45 54.35
N THR A 129 11.34 -55.47 53.49
CA THR A 129 11.01 -56.86 53.86
C THR A 129 12.14 -57.51 54.65
N ASN A 130 13.39 -57.37 54.20
CA ASN A 130 14.56 -57.91 54.91
C ASN A 130 14.72 -57.34 56.33
N ARG A 131 14.29 -56.08 56.56
CA ARG A 131 14.20 -55.45 57.89
C ARG A 131 13.30 -56.23 58.87
N ALA A 132 12.29 -56.95 58.40
CA ALA A 132 11.40 -57.74 59.26
C ALA A 132 11.95 -59.13 59.60
N VAL A 133 12.77 -59.71 58.72
CA VAL A 133 13.32 -61.07 58.87
C VAL A 133 14.32 -61.16 60.03
N SER A 134 15.17 -60.14 60.20
CA SER A 134 16.19 -60.10 61.26
C SER A 134 15.63 -59.96 62.68
N SER A 135 14.34 -59.62 62.84
CA SER A 135 13.71 -59.37 64.13
C SER A 135 13.36 -60.63 64.95
N ARG A 136 13.55 -61.85 64.41
CA ARG A 136 12.91 -63.07 64.96
C ARG A 136 13.85 -64.17 65.49
N THR A 137 15.17 -64.09 65.31
CA THR A 137 16.05 -65.27 65.48
C THR A 137 17.38 -65.04 66.20
N LYS A 138 17.74 -63.82 66.63
CA LYS A 138 18.93 -63.58 67.47
C LYS A 138 18.90 -62.22 68.15
N ASP A 139 19.55 -62.12 69.31
CA ASP A 139 19.91 -60.84 69.92
C ASP A 139 20.84 -60.06 68.99
N LEU A 140 20.51 -58.79 68.75
CA LEU A 140 21.22 -57.92 67.82
C LEU A 140 22.10 -56.91 68.58
N ASP A 141 23.39 -56.98 68.28
CA ASP A 141 24.42 -56.02 68.68
C ASP A 141 24.02 -54.58 68.29
N LEU A 142 24.01 -53.69 69.28
CA LEU A 142 23.54 -52.31 69.18
C LEU A 142 24.25 -51.52 68.08
N ASP A 143 25.55 -51.74 67.86
CA ASP A 143 26.29 -51.00 66.84
C ASP A 143 25.99 -51.51 65.42
N LYS A 144 25.65 -52.79 65.27
CA LYS A 144 25.11 -53.32 64.01
C LYS A 144 23.72 -52.77 63.74
N VAL A 145 22.87 -52.60 64.76
CA VAL A 145 21.56 -51.94 64.61
C VAL A 145 21.73 -50.49 64.15
N LYS A 146 22.70 -49.73 64.68
CA LYS A 146 23.01 -48.35 64.23
C LYS A 146 23.47 -48.31 62.76
N GLN A 147 24.35 -49.24 62.35
CA GLN A 147 24.85 -49.33 60.97
C GLN A 147 23.72 -49.70 60.00
N ILE A 148 22.93 -50.73 60.31
CA ILE A 148 21.79 -51.18 59.50
C ILE A 148 20.72 -50.08 59.39
N SER A 149 20.38 -49.41 60.49
CA SER A 149 19.46 -48.26 60.51
C SER A 149 19.95 -47.08 59.66
N THR A 150 21.27 -46.86 59.63
CA THR A 150 21.90 -45.82 58.82
C THR A 150 21.88 -46.15 57.34
N TYR A 151 22.28 -47.36 56.96
CA TYR A 151 22.19 -47.86 55.59
C TYR A 151 20.75 -47.82 55.05
N TYR A 152 19.77 -48.29 55.84
CA TYR A 152 18.35 -48.20 55.44
C TYR A 152 17.88 -46.76 55.27
N ARG A 153 18.20 -45.86 56.21
CA ARG A 153 17.85 -44.44 56.11
C ARG A 153 18.41 -43.81 54.84
N GLU A 154 19.69 -44.04 54.55
CA GLU A 154 20.38 -43.46 53.40
C GLU A 154 19.90 -44.06 52.07
N ARG A 155 19.77 -45.39 51.95
CA ARG A 155 19.35 -46.02 50.69
C ARG A 155 17.87 -45.76 50.38
N ILE A 156 16.97 -45.83 51.35
CA ILE A 156 15.55 -45.49 51.13
C ILE A 156 15.38 -44.00 50.80
N THR A 157 16.12 -43.10 51.46
CA THR A 157 16.11 -41.67 51.10
C THR A 157 16.65 -41.45 49.68
N ALA A 158 17.68 -42.17 49.25
CA ALA A 158 18.18 -42.12 47.87
C ALA A 158 17.12 -42.62 46.86
N ILE A 159 16.51 -43.78 47.12
CA ILE A 159 15.45 -44.38 46.29
C ILE A 159 14.27 -43.42 46.14
N LYS A 160 13.69 -42.92 47.24
CA LYS A 160 12.57 -41.96 47.18
C LYS A 160 12.94 -40.65 46.49
N ASN A 161 14.18 -40.17 46.64
CA ASN A 161 14.65 -38.98 45.91
C ASN A 161 14.81 -39.25 44.39
N GLU A 162 15.20 -40.45 43.97
CA GLU A 162 15.24 -40.82 42.54
C GLU A 162 13.85 -41.03 41.96
N ILE A 163 12.93 -41.67 42.69
CA ILE A 163 11.51 -41.79 42.31
C ILE A 163 10.87 -40.40 42.16
N PHE A 164 11.12 -39.48 43.10
CA PHE A 164 10.62 -38.11 43.04
C PHE A 164 11.15 -37.36 41.81
N LYS A 165 12.48 -37.39 41.57
CA LYS A 165 13.09 -36.78 40.36
C LYS A 165 12.57 -37.38 39.06
N THR A 166 12.29 -38.69 39.05
CA THR A 166 11.77 -39.41 37.87
C THR A 166 10.30 -39.04 37.60
N ASN A 167 9.48 -38.88 38.65
CA ASN A 167 8.11 -38.38 38.53
C ASN A 167 8.06 -36.91 38.04
N LEU A 168 8.99 -36.05 38.47
CA LEU A 168 9.09 -34.68 37.94
C LEU A 168 9.34 -34.68 36.42
N LYS A 169 10.22 -35.55 35.91
CA LYS A 169 10.44 -35.72 34.46
C LYS A 169 9.17 -36.20 33.74
N ILE A 170 8.51 -37.23 34.25
CA ILE A 170 7.26 -37.76 33.68
C ILE A 170 6.18 -36.66 33.60
N ASN A 171 6.12 -35.77 34.59
CA ASN A 171 5.15 -34.67 34.60
C ASN A 171 5.50 -33.54 33.61
N ALA A 172 6.79 -33.29 33.33
CA ALA A 172 7.21 -32.40 32.26
C ALA A 172 6.83 -32.96 30.88
N LEU A 173 7.22 -34.20 30.58
CA LEU A 173 6.91 -34.87 29.31
C LEU A 173 5.39 -34.97 29.04
N LYS A 174 4.57 -35.12 30.09
CA LYS A 174 3.09 -35.05 29.98
C LYS A 174 2.55 -33.66 29.65
N ALA A 175 3.24 -32.59 30.07
CA ALA A 175 2.89 -31.22 29.68
C ALA A 175 3.26 -30.97 28.22
N ASP A 176 4.42 -31.48 27.78
CA ASP A 176 4.88 -31.40 26.39
C ASP A 176 3.93 -32.14 25.46
N ILE A 177 3.55 -33.39 25.78
CA ILE A 177 2.51 -34.15 25.05
C ILE A 177 1.20 -33.36 24.96
N ARG A 178 0.76 -32.72 26.06
CA ARG A 178 -0.48 -31.92 26.06
C ARG A 178 -0.36 -30.70 25.13
N ALA A 179 0.79 -30.04 25.06
CA ALA A 179 1.01 -28.93 24.14
C ALA A 179 0.92 -29.39 22.68
N HIS A 180 1.53 -30.54 22.34
CA HIS A 180 1.46 -31.14 21.01
C HIS A 180 0.04 -31.63 20.66
N GLN A 181 -0.71 -32.18 21.62
CA GLN A 181 -2.12 -32.55 21.46
C GLN A 181 -3.02 -31.31 21.25
N ASN A 182 -2.76 -30.19 21.93
CA ASN A 182 -3.46 -28.93 21.70
C ASN A 182 -3.19 -28.39 20.28
N GLN A 183 -1.92 -28.37 19.84
CA GLN A 183 -1.55 -27.98 18.48
C GLN A 183 -2.22 -28.86 17.42
N LEU A 184 -2.28 -30.18 17.65
CA LEU A 184 -3.00 -31.12 16.79
C LEU A 184 -4.51 -30.88 16.82
N ALA A 185 -5.10 -30.46 17.95
CA ALA A 185 -6.50 -30.07 18.03
C ALA A 185 -6.79 -28.74 17.30
N GLU A 186 -5.87 -27.77 17.32
CA GLU A 186 -5.98 -26.52 16.55
C GLU A 186 -5.91 -26.81 15.04
N ILE A 187 -4.97 -27.65 14.60
CA ILE A 187 -4.86 -28.08 13.19
C ILE A 187 -6.14 -28.82 12.73
N ASN A 188 -6.70 -29.71 13.56
CA ASN A 188 -7.91 -30.48 13.21
C ASN A 188 -9.22 -29.68 13.31
N ASN A 189 -9.25 -28.58 14.08
CA ASN A 189 -10.40 -27.67 14.14
C ASN A 189 -10.27 -26.48 13.16
N ALA A 190 -9.19 -26.41 12.38
CA ALA A 190 -9.08 -25.45 11.29
C ALA A 190 -10.23 -25.65 10.29
N PRO A 191 -10.87 -24.58 9.78
CA PRO A 191 -11.93 -24.72 8.78
C PRO A 191 -11.38 -25.43 7.54
N ILE A 192 -12.20 -26.31 6.95
CA ILE A 192 -11.86 -27.04 5.71
C ILE A 192 -11.45 -26.00 4.66
N LYS A 193 -10.17 -26.02 4.26
CA LYS A 193 -9.68 -25.17 3.19
C LYS A 193 -10.17 -25.72 1.86
N GLU A 194 -11.35 -25.26 1.45
CA GLU A 194 -11.87 -25.35 0.08
C GLU A 194 -10.75 -24.99 -0.90
N GLN A 195 -10.55 -25.82 -1.92
CA GLN A 195 -9.52 -25.60 -2.94
C GLN A 195 -10.12 -25.65 -4.33
N GLY A 196 -9.72 -24.70 -5.17
CA GLY A 196 -9.99 -24.82 -6.60
C GLY A 196 -9.29 -26.05 -7.18
N LYS A 197 -9.99 -26.72 -8.09
CA LYS A 197 -9.51 -27.84 -8.89
C LYS A 197 -9.80 -27.53 -10.35
N ILE A 198 -8.81 -27.68 -11.22
CA ILE A 198 -9.02 -27.67 -12.67
C ILE A 198 -8.79 -29.09 -13.18
N SER A 199 -9.84 -29.68 -13.74
CA SER A 199 -9.80 -30.95 -14.45
C SER A 199 -9.60 -30.68 -15.94
N ILE A 200 -8.57 -31.26 -16.55
CA ILE A 200 -8.31 -31.15 -17.99
C ILE A 200 -8.22 -32.55 -18.59
N THR A 201 -8.91 -32.74 -19.70
CA THR A 201 -8.81 -33.95 -20.52
C THR A 201 -7.85 -33.66 -21.68
N PHE A 202 -6.69 -34.30 -21.68
CA PHE A 202 -5.69 -34.21 -22.76
C PHE A 202 -5.85 -35.38 -23.74
N ASP A 203 -5.48 -35.16 -25.01
CA ASP A 203 -5.22 -36.21 -26.00
C ASP A 203 -3.78 -36.08 -26.53
N SER A 204 -2.99 -37.14 -26.38
CA SER A 204 -1.57 -37.16 -26.74
C SER A 204 -1.26 -38.26 -27.77
N PRO A 205 -0.82 -37.93 -29.00
CA PRO A 205 -0.57 -38.93 -30.04
C PRO A 205 0.63 -39.86 -29.74
N ILE A 206 1.51 -39.47 -28.82
CA ILE A 206 2.65 -40.25 -28.29
C ILE A 206 2.86 -39.89 -26.80
N PRO A 207 3.62 -40.70 -26.02
CA PRO A 207 3.93 -40.34 -24.63
C PRO A 207 4.72 -39.03 -24.53
N ALA A 208 4.31 -38.13 -23.64
CA ALA A 208 4.81 -36.77 -23.53
C ALA A 208 5.23 -36.39 -22.10
N SER A 209 6.19 -35.49 -21.97
CA SER A 209 6.53 -34.84 -20.71
C SER A 209 6.39 -33.33 -20.89
N LEU A 210 5.43 -32.73 -20.18
CA LEU A 210 5.04 -31.34 -20.34
C LEU A 210 5.35 -30.54 -19.07
N ASN A 211 6.01 -29.41 -19.23
CA ASN A 211 6.07 -28.34 -18.23
C ASN A 211 4.97 -27.35 -18.58
N LEU A 212 3.81 -27.50 -17.94
CA LEU A 212 2.62 -26.70 -18.19
C LEU A 212 2.69 -25.41 -17.39
N ILE A 213 2.48 -24.30 -18.09
CA ILE A 213 2.27 -22.98 -17.47
C ILE A 213 0.78 -22.69 -17.52
N LEU A 214 0.15 -22.73 -16.34
CA LEU A 214 -1.24 -22.40 -16.09
C LEU A 214 -1.30 -20.95 -15.59
N SER A 215 -2.09 -20.10 -16.24
CA SER A 215 -2.32 -18.72 -15.80
C SER A 215 -3.82 -18.43 -15.72
N TYR A 216 -4.24 -17.67 -14.70
CA TYR A 216 -5.64 -17.30 -14.50
C TYR A 216 -5.76 -16.03 -13.64
N SER A 217 -6.83 -15.27 -13.82
CA SER A 217 -7.21 -14.14 -12.98
C SER A 217 -7.94 -14.61 -11.72
N VAL A 218 -7.74 -13.88 -10.61
CA VAL A 218 -8.48 -14.03 -9.36
C VAL A 218 -9.03 -12.69 -8.88
N GLN A 219 -10.21 -12.76 -8.28
CA GLN A 219 -10.84 -11.66 -7.55
C GLN A 219 -10.38 -11.66 -6.08
N ASP A 220 -10.85 -10.69 -5.28
CA ASP A 220 -10.48 -10.48 -3.88
C ASP A 220 -8.95 -10.30 -3.62
N ALA A 221 -8.24 -9.74 -4.60
CA ALA A 221 -6.83 -9.34 -4.49
C ALA A 221 -6.60 -8.00 -5.20
N GLY A 222 -5.57 -7.26 -4.81
CA GLY A 222 -5.19 -6.04 -5.51
C GLY A 222 -4.00 -5.32 -4.87
N TRP A 223 -3.66 -4.15 -5.40
CA TRP A 223 -2.67 -3.26 -4.80
C TRP A 223 -3.10 -1.79 -4.83
N ILE A 224 -2.74 -1.06 -3.78
CA ILE A 224 -3.08 0.36 -3.59
C ILE A 224 -1.78 1.17 -3.62
N PRO A 225 -1.68 2.25 -4.42
CA PRO A 225 -0.52 3.13 -4.43
C PRO A 225 -0.42 3.94 -3.13
N THR A 226 0.71 3.84 -2.43
CA THR A 226 1.00 4.66 -1.25
C THR A 226 2.41 5.23 -1.30
N TYR A 227 2.62 6.34 -0.59
CA TYR A 227 3.86 7.09 -0.66
C TYR A 227 4.38 7.46 0.73
N ASP A 228 5.70 7.60 0.86
CA ASP A 228 6.27 8.46 1.90
C ASP A 228 6.99 9.63 1.23
N ILE A 229 6.77 10.84 1.75
CA ILE A 229 7.51 12.05 1.39
C ILE A 229 8.32 12.46 2.62
N LYS A 230 9.65 12.47 2.49
CA LYS A 230 10.58 12.70 3.61
C LYS A 230 11.51 13.88 3.31
N SER A 231 11.60 14.81 4.24
CA SER A 231 12.59 15.90 4.24
C SER A 231 13.43 15.85 5.51
N LYS A 232 14.75 16.06 5.38
CA LYS A 232 15.67 16.13 6.52
C LYS A 232 15.75 17.53 7.14
N LYS A 233 15.46 18.59 6.36
CA LYS A 233 15.46 20.03 6.75
C LYS A 233 15.03 20.88 5.54
N ILE A 234 14.75 22.16 5.79
CA ILE A 234 14.54 23.16 4.73
C ILE A 234 15.76 23.20 3.77
N ASN A 235 15.48 23.20 2.46
CA ASN A 235 16.43 23.17 1.33
C ASN A 235 17.18 21.85 1.07
N ASP A 236 16.92 20.75 1.79
CA ASP A 236 17.31 19.42 1.29
C ASP A 236 16.27 18.92 0.27
N PRO A 237 16.66 18.08 -0.72
CA PRO A 237 15.71 17.41 -1.61
C PRO A 237 14.63 16.61 -0.85
N LEU A 238 13.44 16.49 -1.43
CA LEU A 238 12.42 15.59 -0.93
C LEU A 238 12.71 14.17 -1.41
N GLN A 239 12.81 13.23 -0.48
CA GLN A 239 12.81 11.81 -0.78
C GLN A 239 11.34 11.35 -0.93
N LEU A 240 10.94 11.02 -2.16
CA LEU A 240 9.66 10.39 -2.47
C LEU A 240 9.88 8.88 -2.63
N THR A 241 9.40 8.10 -1.67
CA THR A 241 9.40 6.63 -1.74
C THR A 241 8.03 6.15 -2.20
N TYR A 242 7.96 5.52 -3.38
CA TYR A 242 6.73 4.94 -3.92
C TYR A 242 6.59 3.48 -3.47
N LYS A 243 5.43 3.13 -2.91
CA LYS A 243 5.10 1.80 -2.41
C LYS A 243 3.75 1.33 -2.97
N ALA A 244 3.56 0.02 -2.92
CA ALA A 244 2.28 -0.63 -3.09
C ALA A 244 1.89 -1.33 -1.79
N HIS A 245 0.65 -1.10 -1.36
CA HIS A 245 -0.01 -1.91 -0.34
C HIS A 245 -0.75 -3.04 -1.06
N VAL A 246 -0.13 -4.23 -1.13
CA VAL A 246 -0.72 -5.43 -1.75
C VAL A 246 -1.56 -6.16 -0.72
N TYR A 247 -2.79 -6.54 -1.09
CA TYR A 247 -3.71 -7.33 -0.27
C TYR A 247 -4.27 -8.50 -1.09
N GLN A 248 -4.54 -9.65 -0.47
CA GLN A 248 -5.19 -10.78 -1.15
C GLN A 248 -5.96 -11.71 -0.20
N LYS A 249 -7.11 -12.20 -0.66
CA LYS A 249 -7.97 -13.16 0.04
C LYS A 249 -8.46 -14.25 -0.92
N THR A 250 -7.53 -14.78 -1.71
CA THR A 250 -7.80 -15.69 -2.84
C THR A 250 -8.00 -17.16 -2.42
N GLY A 251 -7.92 -17.47 -1.13
CA GLY A 251 -7.95 -18.83 -0.57
C GLY A 251 -6.56 -19.49 -0.48
N MET A 252 -5.56 -18.99 -1.21
CA MET A 252 -4.23 -19.58 -1.31
C MET A 252 -3.12 -18.57 -1.01
N ASP A 253 -2.22 -18.90 -0.09
CA ASP A 253 -1.02 -18.09 0.17
C ASP A 253 -0.10 -18.09 -1.06
N TRP A 254 0.45 -16.93 -1.41
CA TRP A 254 1.52 -16.83 -2.39
C TRP A 254 2.84 -16.96 -1.62
N LYS A 255 3.67 -17.97 -1.91
CA LYS A 255 4.90 -18.26 -1.14
C LYS A 255 6.14 -18.11 -2.03
N ASN A 256 7.01 -17.15 -1.68
CA ASN A 256 8.25 -16.82 -2.39
C ASN A 256 8.07 -16.61 -3.92
N VAL A 257 7.02 -15.87 -4.31
CA VAL A 257 6.68 -15.59 -5.71
C VAL A 257 7.40 -14.33 -6.21
N LYS A 258 7.64 -14.24 -7.52
CA LYS A 258 7.93 -12.93 -8.15
C LYS A 258 6.65 -12.11 -8.21
N VAL A 259 6.74 -10.82 -7.90
CA VAL A 259 5.61 -9.90 -7.98
C VAL A 259 5.84 -8.91 -9.12
N THR A 260 4.86 -8.78 -9.99
CA THR A 260 4.72 -7.62 -10.89
C THR A 260 3.50 -6.83 -10.43
N LEU A 261 3.63 -5.52 -10.30
CA LEU A 261 2.50 -4.63 -10.01
C LEU A 261 2.11 -3.94 -11.32
N SER A 262 0.85 -3.94 -11.69
CA SER A 262 0.38 -3.28 -12.92
C SER A 262 -0.69 -2.24 -12.63
N THR A 263 -0.58 -1.08 -13.26
CA THR A 263 -1.61 -0.03 -13.25
C THR A 263 -2.76 -0.32 -14.20
N GLY A 264 -2.67 -1.40 -14.99
CA GLY A 264 -3.73 -1.86 -15.87
C GLY A 264 -4.90 -2.50 -15.12
N ASN A 265 -5.97 -2.79 -15.86
CA ASN A 265 -7.11 -3.55 -15.39
C ASN A 265 -7.61 -4.43 -16.55
N PRO A 266 -7.48 -5.77 -16.47
CA PRO A 266 -7.84 -6.68 -17.56
C PRO A 266 -9.36 -6.73 -17.83
N ASN A 267 -10.17 -6.25 -16.89
CA ASN A 267 -11.63 -6.34 -16.92
C ASN A 267 -12.31 -5.10 -17.53
N ILE A 268 -11.55 -4.16 -18.11
CA ILE A 268 -12.11 -2.98 -18.77
C ILE A 268 -12.65 -3.35 -20.16
N ASN A 269 -13.87 -2.89 -20.46
CA ASN A 269 -14.44 -3.01 -21.79
C ASN A 269 -13.69 -2.12 -22.80
N ILE A 270 -12.83 -2.74 -23.62
CA ILE A 270 -12.04 -2.09 -24.68
C ILE A 270 -12.83 -1.82 -25.97
N ALA A 271 -14.14 -2.10 -26.03
CA ALA A 271 -14.95 -1.86 -27.23
C ALA A 271 -15.04 -0.36 -27.55
N LYS A 272 -14.45 0.05 -28.68
CA LYS A 272 -14.48 1.45 -29.13
C LYS A 272 -15.94 1.92 -29.33
N PRO A 273 -16.40 2.99 -28.65
CA PRO A 273 -17.76 3.49 -28.82
C PRO A 273 -18.00 3.97 -30.25
N ILE A 274 -19.17 3.64 -30.80
CA ILE A 274 -19.60 4.05 -32.13
C ILE A 274 -20.39 5.36 -32.02
N MET A 275 -19.85 6.44 -32.55
CA MET A 275 -20.53 7.74 -32.57
C MET A 275 -21.51 7.82 -33.75
N GLY A 276 -22.81 7.76 -33.45
CA GLY A 276 -23.86 8.07 -34.43
C GLY A 276 -24.09 9.58 -34.60
N THR A 277 -24.70 9.98 -35.71
CA THR A 277 -25.08 11.38 -35.96
C THR A 277 -26.12 11.84 -34.93
N LYS A 278 -25.74 12.81 -34.09
CA LYS A 278 -26.66 13.43 -33.12
C LYS A 278 -27.54 14.48 -33.81
N TYR A 279 -28.71 14.06 -34.27
CA TYR A 279 -29.74 14.99 -34.74
C TYR A 279 -30.28 15.85 -33.59
N LEU A 280 -30.46 17.15 -33.85
CA LEU A 280 -31.12 18.05 -32.90
C LEU A 280 -32.63 17.84 -32.99
N ASN A 281 -33.29 17.70 -31.84
CA ASN A 281 -34.75 17.58 -31.76
C ASN A 281 -35.26 18.30 -30.51
N PHE A 282 -36.53 18.72 -30.52
CA PHE A 282 -37.18 19.32 -29.35
C PHE A 282 -37.32 18.28 -28.25
N VAL A 283 -36.82 18.62 -27.06
CA VAL A 283 -36.95 17.77 -25.86
C VAL A 283 -38.20 18.22 -25.12
N SER A 284 -39.13 17.30 -24.85
CA SER A 284 -40.20 17.56 -23.88
C SER A 284 -39.57 17.76 -22.50
N GLY A 285 -40.10 18.71 -21.70
CA GLY A 285 -39.49 19.15 -20.45
C GLY A 285 -39.40 18.11 -19.32
N TYR A 286 -39.86 16.87 -19.55
CA TYR A 286 -39.77 15.80 -18.56
C TYR A 286 -38.41 15.09 -18.63
N GLN A 287 -37.53 15.48 -17.69
CA GLN A 287 -36.50 14.60 -17.12
C GLN A 287 -35.57 13.95 -18.15
N LYS A 288 -34.64 14.72 -18.73
CA LYS A 288 -33.37 14.13 -19.18
C LYS A 288 -32.74 13.44 -17.96
N ARG A 289 -32.70 12.11 -17.94
CA ARG A 289 -31.82 11.38 -17.02
C ARG A 289 -30.38 11.68 -17.44
N TYR A 290 -29.77 12.67 -16.79
CA TYR A 290 -28.32 12.84 -16.86
C TYR A 290 -27.71 11.57 -16.26
N THR A 291 -27.04 10.77 -17.08
CA THR A 291 -26.20 9.68 -16.59
C THR A 291 -24.82 10.29 -16.41
N PRO A 292 -24.39 10.65 -15.20
CA PRO A 292 -23.05 11.17 -14.99
C PRO A 292 -22.06 10.05 -15.28
N THR A 293 -21.49 10.05 -16.48
CA THR A 293 -20.29 9.27 -16.79
C THR A 293 -19.11 9.98 -16.15
N SER A 294 -19.07 9.97 -14.81
CA SER A 294 -17.95 10.48 -14.02
C SER A 294 -16.69 9.78 -14.50
N LYS A 295 -15.77 10.55 -15.10
CA LYS A 295 -14.49 10.02 -15.55
C LYS A 295 -13.63 9.75 -14.31
N THR A 296 -13.68 8.52 -13.82
CA THR A 296 -12.77 8.00 -12.80
C THR A 296 -11.37 7.83 -13.40
N GLN A 297 -10.70 8.96 -13.63
CA GLN A 297 -9.36 9.02 -14.20
C GLN A 297 -8.37 8.39 -13.21
N GLY A 298 -8.04 7.10 -13.37
CA GLY A 298 -7.01 6.38 -12.59
C GLY A 298 -7.30 6.14 -11.10
N TYR A 299 -8.18 6.92 -10.47
CA TYR A 299 -8.62 6.70 -9.08
C TYR A 299 -9.23 5.31 -8.94
N THR A 300 -8.77 4.54 -7.96
CA THR A 300 -9.28 3.20 -7.64
C THR A 300 -9.68 3.12 -6.17
N TYR A 301 -10.63 2.25 -5.86
CA TYR A 301 -11.12 2.01 -4.50
C TYR A 301 -10.01 1.43 -3.59
N ASN A 302 -9.95 1.96 -2.36
CA ASN A 302 -8.99 1.63 -1.32
C ASN A 302 -9.76 1.02 -0.12
N PRO A 303 -9.85 -0.33 -0.01
CA PRO A 303 -10.63 -1.00 1.04
C PRO A 303 -10.13 -0.77 2.48
N MET A 304 -8.95 -0.17 2.66
CA MET A 304 -8.40 0.16 3.99
C MET A 304 -9.09 1.36 4.64
N VAL A 305 -9.71 2.25 3.85
CA VAL A 305 -10.26 3.51 4.35
C VAL A 305 -11.51 3.25 5.19
N LYS A 306 -11.43 3.50 6.50
CA LYS A 306 -12.56 3.39 7.45
C LYS A 306 -13.15 4.73 7.87
N GLN A 307 -12.41 5.82 7.67
CA GLN A 307 -12.89 7.18 7.85
C GLN A 307 -12.33 8.05 6.73
N ILE A 308 -13.19 8.91 6.17
CA ILE A 308 -12.85 9.91 5.17
C ILE A 308 -13.06 11.29 5.80
N THR A 309 -12.10 12.19 5.61
CA THR A 309 -12.28 13.63 5.81
C THR A 309 -11.94 14.38 4.53
N GLY A 310 -12.33 15.65 4.45
CA GLY A 310 -11.94 16.52 3.35
C GLY A 310 -12.73 17.81 3.32
N ILE A 311 -12.43 18.65 2.33
CA ILE A 311 -13.18 19.87 2.00
C ILE A 311 -13.86 19.73 0.63
N VAL A 312 -15.07 20.28 0.49
CA VAL A 312 -15.76 20.44 -0.79
C VAL A 312 -15.75 21.91 -1.22
N THR A 313 -15.33 22.19 -2.44
CA THR A 313 -15.19 23.55 -3.00
C THR A 313 -15.80 23.71 -4.40
N ASP A 314 -15.96 24.96 -4.85
CA ASP A 314 -16.46 25.35 -6.17
C ASP A 314 -15.34 25.54 -7.22
N GLU A 315 -15.65 26.17 -8.36
CA GLU A 315 -14.65 26.53 -9.38
C GLU A 315 -13.68 27.63 -8.91
N SER A 316 -14.10 28.53 -8.02
CA SER A 316 -13.27 29.62 -7.50
C SER A 316 -12.30 29.18 -6.40
N GLY A 317 -12.56 28.05 -5.75
CA GLY A 317 -11.88 27.58 -4.55
C GLY A 317 -12.56 28.02 -3.24
N ALA A 318 -13.77 28.58 -3.30
CA ALA A 318 -14.61 28.82 -2.14
C ALA A 318 -15.22 27.51 -1.61
N PRO A 319 -15.41 27.38 -0.28
CA PRO A 319 -16.06 26.21 0.31
C PRO A 319 -17.55 26.14 -0.05
N LEU A 320 -18.06 24.91 -0.18
CA LEU A 320 -19.49 24.63 -0.42
C LEU A 320 -20.14 24.06 0.84
N PRO A 321 -20.79 24.90 1.67
CA PRO A 321 -21.42 24.46 2.93
C PRO A 321 -22.78 23.80 2.70
N GLY A 322 -23.07 22.71 3.40
CA GLY A 322 -24.28 21.91 3.18
C GLY A 322 -24.26 21.06 1.90
N CYS A 323 -23.11 20.84 1.29
CA CYS A 323 -22.93 19.80 0.27
C CYS A 323 -23.17 18.43 0.91
N ASN A 324 -24.02 17.63 0.28
CA ASN A 324 -24.39 16.29 0.73
C ASN A 324 -23.40 15.25 0.17
N VAL A 325 -22.82 14.44 1.06
CA VAL A 325 -21.76 13.46 0.76
C VAL A 325 -22.22 12.08 1.22
N VAL A 326 -22.53 11.20 0.28
CA VAL A 326 -23.20 9.91 0.55
C VAL A 326 -22.43 8.75 -0.06
N ILE A 327 -22.32 7.63 0.66
CA ILE A 327 -21.80 6.38 0.13
C ILE A 327 -22.78 5.81 -0.91
N LYS A 328 -22.31 5.66 -2.15
CA LYS A 328 -23.14 5.27 -3.29
C LYS A 328 -23.76 3.89 -3.08
N GLY A 329 -25.10 3.83 -3.13
CA GLY A 329 -25.88 2.61 -2.94
C GLY A 329 -26.37 2.37 -1.52
N THR A 330 -25.99 3.21 -0.55
CA THR A 330 -26.42 3.11 0.86
C THR A 330 -27.09 4.41 1.32
N THR A 331 -27.56 4.45 2.57
CA THR A 331 -28.07 5.68 3.21
C THR A 331 -27.04 6.33 4.15
N ILE A 332 -25.78 5.89 4.11
CA ILE A 332 -24.71 6.37 4.98
C ILE A 332 -24.10 7.61 4.33
N GLY A 333 -24.15 8.74 5.03
CA GLY A 333 -23.68 10.02 4.50
C GLY A 333 -23.57 11.11 5.56
N THR A 334 -23.07 12.26 5.13
CA THR A 334 -22.80 13.44 5.95
C THR A 334 -23.00 14.71 5.11
N THR A 335 -23.02 15.87 5.75
CA THR A 335 -23.11 17.18 5.08
C THR A 335 -21.93 18.07 5.48
N THR A 336 -21.41 18.87 4.56
CA THR A 336 -20.31 19.78 4.85
C THR A 336 -20.69 20.92 5.80
N ASP A 337 -19.74 21.34 6.63
CA ASP A 337 -19.85 22.50 7.52
C ASP A 337 -19.73 23.85 6.79
N PHE A 338 -19.75 24.97 7.52
CA PHE A 338 -19.65 26.33 6.97
C PHE A 338 -18.35 26.59 6.19
N ASP A 339 -17.28 25.89 6.54
CA ASP A 339 -15.96 25.97 5.91
C ASP A 339 -15.78 24.87 4.85
N GLY A 340 -16.87 24.17 4.49
CA GLY A 340 -16.90 23.14 3.45
C GLY A 340 -16.34 21.78 3.87
N ASN A 341 -15.96 21.60 5.14
CA ASN A 341 -15.33 20.35 5.60
C ASN A 341 -16.37 19.28 5.91
N TYR A 342 -15.99 18.01 5.75
CA TYR A 342 -16.80 16.87 6.15
C TYR A 342 -15.97 15.76 6.79
N SER A 343 -16.66 14.87 7.51
CA SER A 343 -16.12 13.64 8.08
C SER A 343 -17.18 12.54 7.97
N LEU A 344 -16.78 11.36 7.50
CA LEU A 344 -17.66 10.24 7.19
C LEU A 344 -17.00 8.89 7.53
N GLU A 345 -17.70 8.01 8.23
CA GLU A 345 -17.25 6.64 8.52
C GLU A 345 -17.68 5.68 7.39
N VAL A 346 -16.82 4.72 7.06
CA VAL A 346 -16.98 3.80 5.92
C VAL A 346 -17.01 2.35 6.43
N SER A 347 -18.22 1.85 6.64
CA SER A 347 -18.50 0.44 6.94
C SER A 347 -18.66 -0.43 5.69
N GLU A 348 -19.23 0.14 4.62
CA GLU A 348 -19.57 -0.53 3.36
C GLU A 348 -19.50 0.44 2.17
N GLY A 349 -19.64 -0.08 0.94
CA GLY A 349 -19.59 0.70 -0.30
C GLY A 349 -18.17 0.94 -0.85
N GLN A 350 -18.08 1.49 -2.08
CA GLN A 350 -16.82 1.70 -2.80
C GLN A 350 -16.63 3.11 -3.37
N GLU A 351 -17.72 3.88 -3.50
CA GLU A 351 -17.73 5.22 -4.10
C GLU A 351 -18.52 6.19 -3.23
N LEU A 352 -18.11 7.46 -3.21
CA LEU A 352 -18.89 8.59 -2.69
C LEU A 352 -19.60 9.32 -3.83
N THR A 353 -20.77 9.85 -3.53
CA THR A 353 -21.51 10.82 -4.36
C THR A 353 -21.58 12.15 -3.62
N PHE A 354 -21.09 13.20 -4.27
CA PHE A 354 -21.12 14.59 -3.80
C PHE A 354 -22.20 15.34 -4.58
N SER A 355 -23.12 15.99 -3.88
CA SER A 355 -24.30 16.64 -4.45
C SER A 355 -24.59 17.97 -3.76
N TYR A 356 -24.77 19.04 -4.54
CA TYR A 356 -25.07 20.39 -4.04
C TYR A 356 -25.90 21.19 -5.05
N ILE A 357 -26.74 22.09 -4.56
CA ILE A 357 -27.74 22.79 -5.39
C ILE A 357 -27.04 23.77 -6.34
N GLY A 358 -27.25 23.61 -7.65
CA GLY A 358 -26.61 24.41 -8.71
C GLY A 358 -25.31 23.84 -9.26
N PHE A 359 -24.89 22.65 -8.80
CA PHE A 359 -23.65 21.99 -9.21
C PHE A 359 -23.94 20.61 -9.82
N GLN A 360 -23.00 20.08 -10.60
CA GLN A 360 -23.12 18.72 -11.14
C GLN A 360 -22.71 17.66 -10.11
N ASP A 361 -23.57 16.66 -9.90
CA ASP A 361 -23.29 15.52 -9.02
C ASP A 361 -21.99 14.80 -9.42
N LYS A 362 -21.08 14.63 -8.46
CA LYS A 362 -19.75 14.07 -8.70
C LYS A 362 -19.57 12.75 -7.96
N GLN A 363 -19.29 11.69 -8.70
CA GLN A 363 -19.07 10.34 -8.16
C GLN A 363 -17.58 10.00 -8.22
N MET A 364 -17.01 9.54 -7.10
CA MET A 364 -15.58 9.26 -6.94
C MET A 364 -15.40 7.96 -6.12
N PRO A 365 -14.50 7.04 -6.50
CA PRO A 365 -14.16 5.91 -5.65
C PRO A 365 -13.46 6.40 -4.36
N ILE A 366 -13.65 5.68 -3.26
CA ILE A 366 -13.00 5.96 -1.98
C ILE A 366 -11.53 5.56 -2.11
N TYR A 367 -10.63 6.49 -2.43
CA TYR A 367 -9.22 6.19 -2.74
C TYR A 367 -8.23 6.53 -1.60
N SER A 368 -8.61 7.40 -0.66
CA SER A 368 -7.77 7.83 0.48
C SER A 368 -8.66 8.23 1.68
N SER A 369 -8.10 8.27 2.89
CA SER A 369 -8.77 8.85 4.06
C SER A 369 -8.91 10.38 3.97
N VAL A 370 -8.28 11.05 2.99
CA VAL A 370 -8.45 12.48 2.73
C VAL A 370 -8.93 12.68 1.29
N MET A 371 -10.14 13.18 1.09
CA MET A 371 -10.75 13.37 -0.24
C MET A 371 -11.29 14.80 -0.39
N ASN A 372 -10.44 15.70 -0.89
CA ASN A 372 -10.80 17.08 -1.19
C ASN A 372 -11.42 17.17 -2.59
N ILE A 373 -12.67 17.60 -2.69
CA ILE A 373 -13.47 17.55 -3.93
C ILE A 373 -13.85 18.95 -4.39
N ARG A 374 -13.54 19.25 -5.64
CA ARG A 374 -14.10 20.42 -6.34
C ARG A 374 -15.33 19.97 -7.13
N LEU A 375 -16.46 20.64 -6.91
CA LEU A 375 -17.65 20.52 -7.76
C LEU A 375 -17.61 21.57 -8.87
N ASP A 376 -18.24 21.23 -9.99
CA ASP A 376 -18.30 22.04 -11.20
C ASP A 376 -19.76 22.54 -11.38
N GLU A 377 -19.97 23.83 -11.67
CA GLU A 377 -21.30 24.46 -11.73
C GLU A 377 -22.18 23.88 -12.87
N ASP A 378 -23.48 23.66 -12.64
CA ASP A 378 -24.41 23.31 -13.71
C ASP A 378 -25.01 24.58 -14.35
N ALA A 379 -24.30 25.08 -15.37
CA ALA A 379 -24.64 26.28 -16.14
C ALA A 379 -25.97 26.22 -16.93
N GLN A 380 -26.88 25.29 -16.62
CA GLN A 380 -28.25 25.23 -17.15
C GLN A 380 -29.29 25.94 -16.26
N MET A 381 -28.87 26.58 -15.16
CA MET A 381 -29.75 27.38 -14.29
C MET A 381 -29.32 28.85 -14.13
N LEU A 382 -29.20 29.63 -15.22
CA LEU A 382 -29.63 31.05 -15.30
C LEU A 382 -29.49 31.68 -16.72
N GLU A 383 -30.26 32.75 -16.93
CA GLU A 383 -30.29 33.77 -18.02
C GLU A 383 -30.24 33.33 -19.51
N GLU A 384 -31.44 33.43 -20.13
CA GLU A 384 -31.78 34.29 -21.29
C GLU A 384 -30.96 34.30 -22.61
N VAL A 385 -31.68 34.40 -23.74
CA VAL A 385 -31.15 34.19 -25.10
C VAL A 385 -30.73 35.49 -25.80
N VAL A 386 -29.47 35.56 -26.25
CA VAL A 386 -29.08 36.37 -27.43
C VAL A 386 -28.17 35.54 -28.34
N VAL A 387 -28.42 35.57 -29.66
CA VAL A 387 -27.71 34.74 -30.65
C VAL A 387 -27.23 35.56 -31.86
N THR A 388 -25.91 35.68 -32.01
CA THR A 388 -25.13 35.92 -33.25
C THR A 388 -23.66 35.55 -32.97
N GLY A 389 -22.81 35.10 -33.89
CA GLY A 389 -22.97 34.65 -35.29
C GLY A 389 -21.62 34.14 -35.86
N TYR A 390 -21.65 33.15 -36.77
CA TYR A 390 -20.49 32.56 -37.48
C TYR A 390 -19.73 33.59 -38.38
N ALA A 391 -18.47 33.44 -38.85
CA ALA A 391 -17.26 32.62 -38.57
C ALA A 391 -16.10 33.19 -39.48
N SER A 392 -14.99 32.57 -39.94
CA SER A 392 -14.44 31.19 -39.92
C SER A 392 -12.94 31.14 -40.35
N LYS A 393 -12.26 30.01 -40.09
CA LYS A 393 -11.08 29.42 -40.81
C LYS A 393 -9.69 30.12 -40.80
N SER A 394 -8.69 29.33 -40.43
CA SER A 394 -7.60 28.94 -41.37
C SER A 394 -7.13 27.49 -41.07
N ARG A 395 -6.16 26.95 -41.83
CA ARG A 395 -5.71 25.54 -41.80
C ARG A 395 -4.24 25.37 -41.41
N SER A 396 -3.98 24.19 -40.84
CA SER A 396 -2.74 23.41 -40.72
C SER A 396 -1.48 23.84 -41.48
N ASN A 397 -0.31 23.56 -40.88
CA ASN A 397 0.58 22.51 -41.41
C ASN A 397 1.51 21.90 -40.35
N ILE A 398 2.07 20.74 -40.68
CA ILE A 398 3.01 19.91 -39.89
C ILE A 398 4.37 19.92 -40.60
N THR A 399 5.50 19.91 -39.87
CA THR A 399 6.72 19.11 -40.15
C THR A 399 7.91 19.50 -39.24
N GLY A 400 8.84 18.55 -39.02
CA GLY A 400 10.27 18.84 -38.99
C GLY A 400 10.89 19.11 -37.61
N ALA A 401 11.49 18.08 -37.02
CA ALA A 401 12.19 18.15 -35.73
C ALA A 401 13.72 18.34 -35.87
N VAL A 402 14.40 18.35 -34.71
CA VAL A 402 15.84 18.10 -34.46
C VAL A 402 16.80 19.31 -34.45
N SER A 403 17.74 19.25 -33.50
CA SER A 403 18.96 20.06 -33.29
C SER A 403 18.80 21.46 -32.66
N SER A 404 19.68 21.92 -31.76
CA SER A 404 20.62 21.20 -30.87
C SER A 404 21.08 22.12 -29.73
N LEU A 405 21.33 21.56 -28.54
CA LEU A 405 21.63 22.33 -27.32
C LEU A 405 23.04 22.96 -27.33
N GLN A 406 23.18 24.24 -26.97
CA GLN A 406 24.47 24.96 -26.97
C GLN A 406 24.89 25.50 -25.59
N GLY A 407 25.65 24.69 -24.85
CA GLY A 407 26.92 25.11 -24.25
C GLY A 407 26.96 25.77 -22.87
N ARG A 408 27.47 25.00 -21.88
CA ARG A 408 28.28 25.31 -20.67
C ARG A 408 27.88 24.30 -19.57
N VAL A 409 28.77 23.75 -18.74
CA VAL A 409 30.08 24.19 -18.22
C VAL A 409 31.23 23.29 -18.72
N ALA A 410 32.49 23.60 -18.36
CA ALA A 410 33.70 22.95 -18.89
C ALA A 410 34.46 22.09 -17.86
N GLY A 411 35.23 21.11 -18.34
CA GLY A 411 36.60 20.91 -17.85
C GLY A 411 36.97 19.63 -17.08
N VAL A 412 36.95 18.46 -17.74
CA VAL A 412 38.01 17.44 -17.57
C VAL A 412 38.35 16.87 -18.95
N GLN A 413 39.64 16.65 -19.23
CA GLN A 413 40.11 16.06 -20.49
C GLN A 413 41.07 14.89 -20.18
N ILE A 414 40.60 13.66 -20.38
CA ILE A 414 41.44 12.45 -20.20
C ILE A 414 42.29 12.26 -21.45
N ARG A 415 43.62 12.31 -21.30
CA ARG A 415 44.59 12.03 -22.37
C ARG A 415 45.18 10.64 -22.15
N GLY A 416 45.13 9.80 -23.19
CA GLY A 416 45.46 8.38 -23.08
C GLY A 416 46.95 8.03 -22.94
N THR A 417 47.16 6.82 -22.41
CA THR A 417 48.26 5.89 -22.73
C THR A 417 49.69 6.44 -22.81
N SER A 418 50.44 6.27 -21.73
CA SER A 418 51.87 5.88 -21.81
C SER A 418 52.28 5.13 -20.55
N SER A 419 52.98 4.01 -20.73
CA SER A 419 53.35 3.11 -19.63
C SER A 419 54.62 3.59 -18.91
N ILE A 420 54.55 3.77 -17.59
CA ILE A 420 55.73 3.80 -16.72
C ILE A 420 55.55 2.74 -15.64
N ARG A 421 56.46 1.76 -15.58
CA ARG A 421 56.51 0.76 -14.51
C ARG A 421 57.21 1.36 -13.27
N THR A 422 56.43 1.87 -12.33
CA THR A 422 56.86 2.02 -10.93
C THR A 422 56.18 0.96 -10.06
N LYS A 423 56.87 0.47 -9.02
CA LYS A 423 56.24 -0.28 -7.93
C LYS A 423 55.52 0.73 -7.01
N THR A 424 54.34 1.14 -7.40
CA THR A 424 53.40 1.86 -6.54
C THR A 424 52.77 0.89 -5.53
N PRO A 425 52.33 1.34 -4.35
CA PRO A 425 51.43 0.55 -3.50
C PRO A 425 50.12 0.25 -4.24
N GLU A 426 49.37 -0.76 -3.77
CA GLU A 426 48.03 -1.04 -4.30
C GLU A 426 47.15 0.21 -4.19
N PRO A 427 46.35 0.53 -5.23
CA PRO A 427 45.42 1.65 -5.16
C PRO A 427 44.40 1.35 -4.05
N GLN A 428 44.41 2.17 -3.01
CA GLN A 428 43.50 2.01 -1.88
C GLN A 428 42.09 2.45 -2.28
N LEU A 429 41.34 1.50 -2.83
CA LEU A 429 39.94 1.67 -3.22
C LEU A 429 39.09 2.02 -1.99
N PRO A 430 38.00 2.81 -2.15
CA PRO A 430 37.01 3.00 -1.11
C PRO A 430 36.27 1.68 -0.84
N LEU A 431 35.68 1.54 0.34
CA LEU A 431 34.77 0.43 0.62
C LEU A 431 33.48 0.61 -0.20
N TYR A 432 33.08 -0.41 -0.95
CA TYR A 432 31.81 -0.44 -1.65
C TYR A 432 30.74 -1.09 -0.77
N ILE A 433 29.57 -0.45 -0.68
CA ILE A 433 28.37 -0.96 0.01
C ILE A 433 27.25 -1.00 -1.02
N VAL A 434 26.67 -2.17 -1.30
CA VAL A 434 25.53 -2.31 -2.22
C VAL A 434 24.30 -2.70 -1.41
N ASP A 435 23.27 -1.83 -1.40
CA ASP A 435 22.04 -2.00 -0.61
C ASP A 435 22.28 -2.36 0.88
N GLY A 436 23.34 -1.79 1.46
CA GLY A 436 23.75 -2.02 2.86
C GLY A 436 24.76 -3.17 3.06
N ILE A 437 25.02 -3.99 2.05
CA ILE A 437 25.96 -5.11 2.11
C ILE A 437 27.36 -4.66 1.65
N PRO A 438 28.43 -4.86 2.45
CA PRO A 438 29.79 -4.54 2.01
C PRO A 438 30.28 -5.54 0.95
N MET A 439 30.78 -5.02 -0.17
CA MET A 439 31.30 -5.79 -1.29
C MET A 439 32.84 -5.73 -1.30
N ASP A 440 33.48 -6.77 -0.78
CA ASP A 440 34.95 -6.92 -0.87
C ASP A 440 35.32 -7.30 -2.33
N GLY A 441 36.15 -6.48 -2.99
CA GLY A 441 36.65 -6.75 -4.35
C GLY A 441 35.84 -6.19 -5.52
N PHE A 442 34.82 -5.36 -5.26
CA PHE A 442 33.94 -4.75 -6.28
C PHE A 442 34.70 -4.02 -7.41
N MET A 443 34.29 -4.26 -8.65
CA MET A 443 34.86 -3.69 -9.88
C MET A 443 33.84 -2.87 -10.68
N GLU A 444 34.36 -1.93 -11.49
CA GLU A 444 33.56 -1.15 -12.45
C GLU A 444 32.99 -2.09 -13.52
N GLY A 445 31.66 -2.28 -13.51
CA GLY A 445 30.94 -3.23 -14.36
C GLY A 445 30.24 -4.38 -13.60
N ASP A 446 30.47 -4.55 -12.29
CA ASP A 446 29.78 -5.58 -11.48
C ASP A 446 28.27 -5.30 -11.30
N ILE A 447 27.82 -4.08 -11.56
CA ILE A 447 26.42 -3.64 -11.57
C ILE A 447 26.19 -2.81 -12.84
N ASP A 448 25.09 -3.07 -13.55
CA ASP A 448 24.62 -2.25 -14.67
C ASP A 448 24.20 -0.86 -14.16
N GLU A 449 24.66 0.22 -14.80
CA GLU A 449 24.29 1.60 -14.48
C GLU A 449 22.76 1.81 -14.47
N ASN A 450 22.03 1.08 -15.31
CA ASN A 450 20.58 1.10 -15.37
C ASN A 450 19.90 0.50 -14.12
N GLU A 451 20.59 -0.33 -13.33
CA GLU A 451 20.08 -0.89 -12.08
C GLU A 451 20.35 0.00 -10.85
N ILE A 452 21.24 1.00 -10.95
CA ILE A 452 21.56 1.92 -9.86
C ILE A 452 20.44 2.95 -9.70
N GLU A 453 19.99 3.19 -8.46
CA GLU A 453 19.07 4.27 -8.10
C GLU A 453 19.83 5.54 -7.76
N HIS A 454 20.84 5.44 -6.89
CA HIS A 454 21.76 6.53 -6.56
C HIS A 454 23.07 5.99 -5.94
N ILE A 455 24.11 6.84 -5.90
CA ILE A 455 25.38 6.57 -5.22
C ILE A 455 25.67 7.71 -4.22
N GLU A 456 25.79 7.39 -2.93
CA GLU A 456 26.29 8.31 -1.90
C GLU A 456 27.79 8.06 -1.65
N VAL A 457 28.60 9.13 -1.60
CA VAL A 457 30.05 9.03 -1.38
C VAL A 457 30.41 9.65 -0.03
N LEU A 458 30.61 8.79 0.97
CA LEU A 458 31.01 9.16 2.32
C LEU A 458 32.54 9.29 2.41
N LYS A 459 33.02 10.33 3.10
CA LYS A 459 34.45 10.65 3.23
C LYS A 459 34.80 11.08 4.65
N GLY A 460 36.03 10.79 5.08
CA GLY A 460 36.55 11.20 6.39
C GLY A 460 35.70 10.68 7.55
N GLU A 461 35.49 11.53 8.56
CA GLU A 461 34.80 11.19 9.82
C GLU A 461 33.41 10.55 9.63
N LYS A 462 32.64 10.95 8.61
CA LYS A 462 31.34 10.31 8.32
C LYS A 462 31.47 8.86 7.88
N ALA A 463 32.50 8.55 7.10
CA ALA A 463 32.77 7.19 6.63
C ALA A 463 33.30 6.31 7.77
N THR A 464 34.21 6.83 8.59
CA THR A 464 34.82 6.07 9.70
C THR A 464 33.90 5.92 10.91
N ALA A 465 32.96 6.85 11.15
CA ALA A 465 31.95 6.71 12.19
C ALA A 465 30.93 5.59 11.91
N LEU A 466 30.62 5.31 10.63
CA LEU A 466 29.66 4.29 10.22
C LEU A 466 30.32 2.94 9.90
N TYR A 467 31.50 2.94 9.27
CA TYR A 467 32.16 1.74 8.73
C TYR A 467 33.55 1.47 9.34
N GLY A 468 33.89 2.16 10.43
CA GLY A 468 35.14 1.97 11.16
C GLY A 468 36.39 2.23 10.31
N SER A 469 37.46 1.48 10.58
CA SER A 469 38.73 1.60 9.85
C SER A 469 38.64 1.23 8.38
N LYS A 470 37.69 0.37 7.96
CA LYS A 470 37.41 0.12 6.53
C LYS A 470 36.94 1.40 5.81
N GLY A 471 36.36 2.36 6.52
CA GLY A 471 35.92 3.65 5.99
C GLY A 471 37.01 4.72 5.84
N ASN A 472 38.26 4.47 6.26
CA ASN A 472 39.35 5.46 6.20
C ASN A 472 39.57 6.02 4.78
N ASN A 473 39.41 5.17 3.76
CA ASN A 473 39.65 5.50 2.35
C ASN A 473 38.40 6.02 1.63
N GLY A 474 37.36 6.35 2.40
CA GLY A 474 36.02 6.64 1.90
C GLY A 474 35.17 5.38 1.72
N VAL A 475 33.86 5.60 1.58
CA VAL A 475 32.87 4.55 1.36
C VAL A 475 31.94 5.02 0.24
N MET A 476 31.69 4.18 -0.76
CA MET A 476 30.66 4.41 -1.78
C MET A 476 29.46 3.50 -1.51
N VAL A 477 28.32 4.10 -1.19
CA VAL A 477 27.06 3.42 -0.94
C VAL A 477 26.22 3.49 -2.22
N ILE A 478 26.05 2.34 -2.86
CA ILE A 478 25.26 2.16 -4.08
C ILE A 478 23.89 1.59 -3.65
N THR A 479 22.83 2.34 -3.93
CA THR A 479 21.45 1.87 -3.75
C THR A 479 20.93 1.39 -5.11
N THR A 480 20.40 0.17 -5.20
CA THR A 480 19.83 -0.35 -6.46
C THR A 480 18.32 -0.08 -6.56
N LYS A 481 17.78 0.07 -7.77
CA LYS A 481 16.33 0.19 -8.02
C LYS A 481 15.60 -1.06 -7.53
N LYS A 482 14.47 -0.90 -6.83
CA LYS A 482 13.71 -2.03 -6.24
C LYS A 482 12.79 -2.71 -7.24
N SER A 483 12.44 -2.01 -8.31
CA SER A 483 11.70 -2.57 -9.45
C SER A 483 12.20 -2.06 -10.80
N ASN A 484 12.01 -2.88 -11.83
CA ASN A 484 12.20 -2.49 -13.22
C ASN A 484 10.83 -2.05 -13.79
N THR A 485 10.69 -0.76 -14.09
CA THR A 485 9.48 -0.19 -14.71
C THR A 485 9.43 -0.52 -16.19
N ASN A 486 8.27 -0.95 -16.69
CA ASN A 486 7.98 -1.23 -18.09
C ASN A 486 6.65 -0.58 -18.48
N ASP A 487 6.72 0.49 -19.29
CA ASP A 487 5.53 1.19 -19.76
C ASP A 487 5.00 0.57 -21.05
N THR A 488 3.72 0.22 -21.04
CA THR A 488 2.97 -0.27 -22.21
C THR A 488 2.06 0.83 -22.76
N MET A 489 1.36 0.56 -23.86
CA MET A 489 0.41 1.53 -24.44
C MET A 489 -0.79 1.89 -23.53
N THR A 490 -1.07 1.09 -22.49
CA THR A 490 -2.28 1.24 -21.67
C THR A 490 -2.06 1.06 -20.16
N SER A 491 -0.85 0.71 -19.73
CA SER A 491 -0.50 0.49 -18.32
C SER A 491 1.01 0.51 -18.08
N THR A 492 1.41 0.80 -16.85
CA THR A 492 2.78 0.64 -16.36
C THR A 492 2.88 -0.66 -15.57
N GLU A 493 3.96 -1.42 -15.76
CA GLU A 493 4.31 -2.61 -14.97
C GLU A 493 5.56 -2.32 -14.13
N PHE A 494 5.50 -2.55 -12.83
CA PHE A 494 6.65 -2.52 -11.92
C PHE A 494 7.05 -3.96 -11.58
N LYS A 495 8.12 -4.45 -12.21
CA LYS A 495 8.64 -5.82 -12.00
C LYS A 495 9.57 -5.80 -10.80
N ILE A 496 9.08 -6.27 -9.64
CA ILE A 496 9.78 -6.19 -8.36
C ILE A 496 10.94 -7.20 -8.37
N LYS A 497 12.17 -6.75 -8.09
CA LYS A 497 13.37 -7.61 -8.14
C LYS A 497 13.37 -8.68 -7.03
N LYS A 498 12.83 -8.33 -5.86
CA LYS A 498 12.73 -9.20 -4.69
C LYS A 498 11.46 -10.06 -4.74
N THR A 499 11.57 -11.33 -4.38
CA THR A 499 10.42 -12.23 -4.21
C THR A 499 9.71 -12.00 -2.86
N TYR A 500 8.41 -12.22 -2.83
CA TYR A 500 7.56 -11.99 -1.64
C TYR A 500 6.73 -13.23 -1.29
N SER A 501 6.34 -13.33 -0.02
CA SER A 501 5.29 -14.21 0.45
C SER A 501 4.14 -13.36 0.97
N ILE A 502 2.91 -13.65 0.52
CA ILE A 502 1.70 -12.88 0.81
C ILE A 502 0.59 -13.87 1.17
N ALA A 503 0.17 -13.86 2.43
CA ALA A 503 -0.85 -14.75 2.98
C ALA A 503 -2.26 -14.40 2.45
N SER A 504 -3.21 -15.33 2.57
CA SER A 504 -4.59 -15.17 2.09
C SER A 504 -5.58 -14.76 3.19
N ASP A 505 -5.16 -13.90 4.11
CA ASP A 505 -5.96 -13.32 5.20
C ASP A 505 -6.73 -12.06 4.75
N GLY A 506 -6.10 -11.23 3.92
CA GLY A 506 -6.54 -9.89 3.53
C GLY A 506 -5.71 -8.76 4.15
N ASP A 507 -4.65 -9.09 4.90
CA ASP A 507 -3.71 -8.11 5.46
C ASP A 507 -2.78 -7.53 4.37
N ILE A 508 -2.12 -6.42 4.71
CA ILE A 508 -1.34 -5.63 3.76
C ILE A 508 0.13 -6.02 3.79
N THR A 509 0.64 -6.50 2.66
CA THR A 509 2.07 -6.54 2.37
C THR A 509 2.50 -5.24 1.69
N ALA A 510 3.27 -4.42 2.39
CA ALA A 510 3.89 -3.23 1.80
C ALA A 510 5.13 -3.61 0.98
N ILE A 511 5.13 -3.24 -0.30
CA ILE A 511 6.24 -3.46 -1.24
C ILE A 511 6.75 -2.09 -1.70
N GLU A 512 8.07 -1.85 -1.61
CA GLU A 512 8.68 -0.65 -2.19
C GLU A 512 8.90 -0.83 -3.69
N ILE A 513 8.42 0.13 -4.48
CA ILE A 513 8.51 0.13 -5.94
C ILE A 513 9.86 0.72 -6.36
N ASN A 514 10.13 1.97 -5.95
CA ASN A 514 11.38 2.71 -6.13
C ASN A 514 11.37 3.95 -5.21
N THR A 515 12.56 4.49 -4.93
CA THR A 515 12.71 5.79 -4.26
C THR A 515 13.30 6.84 -5.21
N HIS A 516 12.87 8.09 -5.06
CA HIS A 516 13.26 9.23 -5.90
C HIS A 516 13.68 10.42 -5.04
N GLN A 517 14.68 11.18 -5.47
CA GLN A 517 15.05 12.47 -4.90
C GLN A 517 14.48 13.58 -5.78
N LEU A 518 13.76 14.53 -5.17
CA LEU A 518 13.08 15.62 -5.86
C LEU A 518 13.63 16.98 -5.40
N ASP A 519 14.12 17.78 -6.34
CA ASP A 519 14.46 19.18 -6.07
C ASP A 519 13.18 19.96 -5.71
N ALA A 520 13.14 20.48 -4.48
CA ALA A 520 11.97 21.12 -3.91
C ALA A 520 12.30 22.51 -3.35
N THR A 521 11.47 23.49 -3.69
CA THR A 521 11.52 24.84 -3.11
C THR A 521 10.56 24.95 -1.94
N TYR A 522 11.06 25.41 -0.80
CA TYR A 522 10.30 25.51 0.45
C TYR A 522 9.77 26.95 0.64
N GLU A 523 8.49 27.09 0.94
CA GLU A 523 7.78 28.36 1.15
C GLU A 523 6.80 28.20 2.31
N TYR A 524 6.80 29.12 3.27
CA TYR A 524 5.74 29.17 4.28
C TYR A 524 4.46 29.75 3.67
N PHE A 525 3.30 29.26 4.09
CA PHE A 525 1.99 29.70 3.60
C PHE A 525 1.06 30.05 4.77
N ALA A 526 0.34 31.17 4.65
CA ALA A 526 -0.66 31.61 5.61
C ALA A 526 -1.90 32.16 4.91
N ALA A 527 -3.08 31.79 5.40
CA ALA A 527 -4.37 32.28 4.91
C ALA A 527 -5.33 32.55 6.08
N PRO A 528 -5.11 33.60 6.89
CA PRO A 528 -5.76 33.76 8.20
C PRO A 528 -7.26 34.09 8.14
N ILE A 529 -7.84 34.33 6.95
CA ILE A 529 -9.29 34.34 6.76
C ILE A 529 -9.91 32.92 6.79
N LEU A 530 -9.11 31.88 6.58
CA LEU A 530 -9.50 30.47 6.68
C LEU A 530 -8.94 29.81 7.96
N ASN A 531 -7.67 30.08 8.27
CA ASN A 531 -6.98 29.50 9.43
C ASN A 531 -5.73 30.33 9.79
N GLU A 532 -5.58 30.72 11.05
CA GLU A 532 -4.41 31.48 11.56
C GLU A 532 -3.15 30.61 11.76
N ASN A 533 -3.22 29.30 11.46
CA ASN A 533 -2.04 28.45 11.36
C ASN A 533 -1.17 28.81 10.15
N VAL A 534 0.15 28.84 10.35
CA VAL A 534 1.13 28.97 9.26
C VAL A 534 1.70 27.60 8.91
N PHE A 535 1.60 27.25 7.63
CA PHE A 535 2.02 25.96 7.09
C PHE A 535 3.40 26.06 6.45
N LEU A 536 4.28 25.10 6.68
CA LEU A 536 5.45 24.91 5.81
C LEU A 536 5.00 24.15 4.56
N THR A 537 5.30 24.65 3.37
CA THR A 537 5.04 23.95 2.11
C THR A 537 6.32 23.68 1.35
N ALA A 538 6.34 22.59 0.59
CA ALA A 538 7.37 22.30 -0.40
C ALA A 538 6.73 22.11 -1.77
N GLN A 539 7.39 22.68 -2.79
CA GLN A 539 6.88 22.77 -4.15
C GLN A 539 7.93 22.12 -5.08
N PHE A 540 7.53 21.12 -5.87
CA PHE A 540 8.44 20.38 -6.74
C PHE A 540 7.87 20.18 -8.15
N LYS A 541 8.77 19.94 -9.12
CA LYS A 541 8.49 19.93 -10.56
C LYS A 541 8.93 18.61 -11.18
N ASN A 542 8.58 18.40 -12.45
CA ASN A 542 8.94 17.21 -13.24
C ASN A 542 8.47 15.87 -12.64
N TRP A 543 7.52 15.89 -11.69
CA TRP A 543 6.99 14.69 -11.04
C TRP A 543 6.26 13.75 -12.02
N GLU A 544 5.80 14.29 -13.16
CA GLU A 544 5.14 13.56 -14.25
C GLU A 544 5.99 12.39 -14.76
N GLN A 545 7.33 12.50 -14.72
CA GLN A 545 8.25 11.48 -15.24
C GLN A 545 8.34 10.18 -14.41
N TYR A 546 7.70 10.14 -13.23
CA TYR A 546 7.73 8.99 -12.32
C TYR A 546 6.45 8.13 -12.39
N ASN A 547 5.54 8.42 -13.34
CA ASN A 547 4.27 7.71 -13.54
C ASN A 547 3.47 7.52 -12.23
N LEU A 548 3.41 8.59 -11.43
CA LEU A 548 2.71 8.61 -10.14
C LEU A 548 1.21 8.36 -10.32
N MET A 549 0.60 7.74 -9.32
CA MET A 549 -0.82 7.43 -9.26
C MET A 549 -1.52 8.28 -8.19
N PRO A 550 -2.86 8.45 -8.26
CA PRO A 550 -3.62 9.04 -7.18
C PRO A 550 -3.51 8.14 -5.95
N GLY A 551 -2.96 8.65 -4.85
CA GLY A 551 -2.65 7.83 -3.68
C GLY A 551 -2.28 8.63 -2.44
N GLU A 552 -2.32 7.94 -1.30
CA GLU A 552 -2.09 8.55 0.01
C GLU A 552 -0.60 8.61 0.35
N ALA A 553 -0.14 9.75 0.85
CA ALA A 553 1.26 10.02 1.14
C ALA A 553 1.46 10.37 2.63
N ASN A 554 2.29 9.60 3.33
CA ASN A 554 2.75 9.92 4.68
C ASN A 554 3.85 10.98 4.61
N LEU A 555 3.80 11.98 5.47
CA LEU A 555 4.72 13.11 5.48
C LEU A 555 5.68 13.00 6.66
N TYR A 556 6.96 13.23 6.41
CA TYR A 556 7.99 13.29 7.43
C TYR A 556 8.91 14.50 7.24
N PHE A 557 9.14 15.25 8.31
CA PHE A 557 9.98 16.45 8.31
C PHE A 557 10.88 16.45 9.55
N GLU A 558 12.17 16.73 9.35
CA GLU A 558 13.22 16.69 10.40
C GLU A 558 13.25 15.36 11.19
N GLY A 559 12.83 14.27 10.54
CA GLY A 559 12.72 12.91 11.12
C GLY A 559 11.42 12.64 11.89
N GLY A 560 10.62 13.66 12.20
CA GLY A 560 9.28 13.50 12.77
C GLY A 560 8.22 13.18 11.71
N TYR A 561 7.12 12.57 12.11
CA TYR A 561 5.93 12.42 11.26
C TYR A 561 5.10 13.71 11.31
N ALA A 562 4.83 14.28 10.13
CA ALA A 562 4.16 15.57 9.97
C ALA A 562 2.68 15.47 9.59
N GLY A 563 2.21 14.29 9.18
CA GLY A 563 0.80 14.04 8.82
C GLY A 563 0.63 13.24 7.53
N LYS A 564 -0.50 13.44 6.87
CA LYS A 564 -0.83 12.83 5.57
C LYS A 564 -1.22 13.88 4.54
N THR A 565 -0.98 13.56 3.28
CA THR A 565 -1.53 14.27 2.11
C THR A 565 -1.93 13.28 1.03
N VAL A 566 -2.44 13.77 -0.10
CA VAL A 566 -2.73 13.00 -1.30
C VAL A 566 -1.83 13.47 -2.43
N ILE A 567 -1.12 12.53 -3.06
CA ILE A 567 -0.58 12.74 -4.40
C ILE A 567 -1.74 12.54 -5.38
N ASP A 568 -1.95 13.53 -6.24
CA ASP A 568 -2.98 13.52 -7.27
C ASP A 568 -2.36 14.00 -8.59
N PRO A 569 -2.05 13.08 -9.52
CA PRO A 569 -1.38 13.38 -10.79
C PRO A 569 -2.35 13.93 -11.85
N TYR A 570 -3.64 14.10 -11.57
CA TYR A 570 -4.63 14.56 -12.55
C TYR A 570 -5.03 16.03 -12.36
N LYS A 571 -4.46 16.70 -11.35
CA LYS A 571 -4.51 18.16 -11.22
C LYS A 571 -3.69 18.83 -12.32
N THR A 572 -4.25 19.88 -12.93
CA THR A 572 -3.69 20.58 -14.10
C THR A 572 -2.49 21.50 -13.80
N THR A 573 -1.79 21.26 -12.70
CA THR A 573 -0.72 22.11 -12.16
C THR A 573 0.67 21.51 -12.42
N LYS A 574 1.51 22.22 -13.19
CA LYS A 574 2.90 21.83 -13.51
C LYS A 574 3.85 21.74 -12.29
N GLU A 575 3.37 22.15 -11.13
CA GLU A 575 4.08 22.21 -9.87
C GLU A 575 3.20 21.51 -8.84
N MET A 576 3.75 20.51 -8.15
CA MET A 576 3.03 19.82 -7.07
C MET A 576 3.41 20.48 -5.75
N VAL A 577 2.39 20.93 -5.01
CA VAL A 577 2.54 21.61 -3.71
C VAL A 577 2.12 20.65 -2.62
N VAL A 578 3.01 20.42 -1.66
CA VAL A 578 2.79 19.53 -0.52
C VAL A 578 2.96 20.34 0.77
N SER A 579 1.96 20.30 1.65
CA SER A 579 2.09 20.79 3.02
C SER A 579 2.96 19.82 3.82
N LEU A 580 3.94 20.35 4.55
CA LEU A 580 4.84 19.62 5.44
C LEU A 580 4.48 19.82 6.93
N GLY A 581 3.27 20.33 7.20
CA GLY A 581 2.76 20.56 8.55
C GLY A 581 2.69 22.04 8.94
N ILE A 582 2.26 22.28 10.17
CA ILE A 582 2.11 23.60 10.79
C ILE A 582 3.36 23.92 11.62
N ASP A 583 3.89 25.14 11.51
CA ASP A 583 5.04 25.59 12.30
C ASP A 583 4.60 26.66 13.32
N PRO A 584 4.35 26.31 14.59
CA PRO A 584 3.83 27.24 15.60
C PRO A 584 4.84 28.34 15.98
N ASN A 585 6.07 28.29 15.48
CA ASN A 585 7.04 29.37 15.64
C ASN A 585 6.80 30.53 14.67
N VAL A 586 5.98 30.35 13.63
CA VAL A 586 5.53 31.43 12.74
C VAL A 586 4.05 31.67 13.01
N THR A 587 3.71 32.86 13.49
CA THR A 587 2.35 33.20 13.93
C THR A 587 1.79 34.32 13.07
N VAL A 588 0.56 34.15 12.57
CA VAL A 588 -0.23 35.21 11.93
C VAL A 588 -1.48 35.48 12.77
N GLU A 589 -1.94 36.73 12.80
CA GLU A 589 -3.16 37.15 13.48
C GLU A 589 -3.91 38.19 12.62
N ARG A 590 -5.21 37.99 12.39
CA ARG A 590 -6.03 38.82 11.49
C ARG A 590 -7.07 39.64 12.24
N LYS A 591 -6.74 40.90 12.52
CA LYS A 591 -7.59 41.82 13.29
C LYS A 591 -8.45 42.68 12.37
N GLN A 592 -9.78 42.57 12.50
CA GLN A 592 -10.67 43.60 11.93
C GLN A 592 -10.60 44.87 12.78
N ASN A 593 -10.27 46.00 12.15
CA ASN A 593 -10.24 47.29 12.81
C ASN A 593 -11.69 47.77 13.11
N LYS A 594 -12.01 48.04 14.38
CA LYS A 594 -13.39 48.33 14.83
C LYS A 594 -13.85 49.78 14.62
N ASN A 595 -13.22 50.52 13.71
CA ASN A 595 -13.61 51.88 13.32
C ASN A 595 -14.88 51.88 12.43
N PHE A 596 -16.02 51.49 13.00
CA PHE A 596 -17.34 51.47 12.33
C PHE A 596 -17.86 52.88 12.00
N LYS A 597 -17.32 53.53 10.97
CA LYS A 597 -17.91 54.71 10.34
C LYS A 597 -19.03 54.30 9.38
N SER A 598 -20.03 53.56 9.86
CA SER A 598 -21.21 53.17 9.07
C SER A 598 -22.06 54.39 8.71
N LYS A 599 -21.64 55.12 7.68
CA LYS A 599 -22.30 56.29 7.11
C LYS A 599 -23.57 55.86 6.40
N SER A 600 -24.64 55.62 7.17
CA SER A 600 -25.99 55.61 6.61
C SER A 600 -26.31 57.04 6.17
N PHE A 601 -26.07 57.35 4.89
CA PHE A 601 -26.60 58.55 4.26
C PHE A 601 -28.14 58.51 4.28
N THR A 602 -28.80 59.62 3.97
CA THR A 602 -30.27 59.65 3.83
C THR A 602 -30.70 58.93 2.55
N GLY A 603 -30.86 57.62 2.65
CA GLY A 603 -31.26 56.73 1.55
C GLY A 603 -31.52 55.29 2.00
N SER A 604 -31.89 54.43 1.05
CA SER A 604 -32.22 53.01 1.26
C SER A 604 -31.00 52.08 1.35
N THR A 605 -29.79 52.59 1.14
CA THR A 605 -28.54 51.82 1.09
C THR A 605 -27.80 51.87 2.42
N ARG A 606 -27.24 50.74 2.84
CA ARG A 606 -26.32 50.62 3.97
C ARG A 606 -24.89 50.52 3.44
N ILE A 607 -23.98 51.25 4.09
CA ILE A 607 -22.54 51.25 3.80
C ILE A 607 -21.81 50.58 4.96
N LEU A 608 -20.93 49.64 4.64
CA LEU A 608 -20.01 49.00 5.58
C LEU A 608 -18.57 49.17 5.08
N ASP A 609 -17.82 50.04 5.75
CA ASP A 609 -16.37 50.04 5.63
C ASP A 609 -15.79 48.77 6.29
N ARG A 610 -14.71 48.25 5.73
CA ARG A 610 -13.91 47.14 6.25
C ARG A 610 -12.44 47.50 6.15
N THR A 611 -11.71 47.24 7.23
CA THR A 611 -10.25 47.35 7.28
C THR A 611 -9.75 46.20 8.12
N TYR A 612 -8.80 45.45 7.59
CA TYR A 612 -8.16 44.33 8.26
C TYR A 612 -6.66 44.59 8.36
N ASP A 613 -6.14 44.41 9.55
CA ASP A 613 -4.72 44.49 9.88
C ASP A 613 -4.24 43.05 10.15
N ILE A 614 -3.32 42.56 9.33
CA ILE A 614 -2.72 41.22 9.45
C ILE A 614 -1.32 41.39 10.04
N GLU A 615 -1.13 40.90 11.25
CA GLU A 615 0.16 40.90 11.93
C GLU A 615 0.82 39.52 11.76
N VAL A 616 2.08 39.50 11.32
CA VAL A 616 2.84 38.27 11.13
C VAL A 616 4.18 38.36 11.86
N LYS A 617 4.52 37.31 12.62
CA LYS A 617 5.75 37.24 13.41
C LYS A 617 6.50 35.92 13.17
N ASN A 618 7.79 36.04 12.91
CA ASN A 618 8.71 34.91 12.80
C ASN A 618 9.50 34.74 14.11
N ASN A 619 9.09 33.82 14.97
CA ASN A 619 9.77 33.52 16.24
C ASN A 619 10.95 32.55 16.06
N LYS A 620 11.30 32.12 14.83
CA LYS A 620 12.43 31.23 14.57
C LYS A 620 13.77 31.99 14.63
N GLY A 621 14.86 31.25 14.81
CA GLY A 621 16.23 31.78 14.79
C GLY A 621 16.78 32.10 13.39
N ILE A 622 16.01 31.84 12.33
CA ILE A 622 16.39 32.00 10.92
C ILE A 622 15.38 32.88 10.17
N ALA A 623 15.80 33.48 9.07
CA ALA A 623 14.88 34.17 8.15
C ALA A 623 14.04 33.15 7.35
N ILE A 624 12.82 33.55 6.98
CA ILE A 624 11.87 32.73 6.23
C ILE A 624 11.28 33.51 5.05
N ASN A 625 10.81 32.79 4.02
CA ASN A 625 9.95 33.33 2.97
C ASN A 625 8.52 32.87 3.24
N LEU A 626 7.59 33.82 3.35
CA LEU A 626 6.17 33.59 3.59
C LEU A 626 5.34 34.14 2.42
N LYS A 627 4.45 33.30 1.90
CA LYS A 627 3.32 33.68 1.07
C LYS A 627 2.08 33.82 1.95
N LEU A 628 1.72 35.07 2.24
CA LEU A 628 0.47 35.41 2.93
C LEU A 628 -0.63 35.63 1.88
N MET A 629 -1.84 35.14 2.13
CA MET A 629 -3.01 35.39 1.28
C MET A 629 -4.26 35.75 2.09
N ASP A 630 -5.09 36.60 1.51
CA ASP A 630 -6.41 36.97 2.03
C ASP A 630 -7.37 37.22 0.84
N ARG A 631 -8.60 37.67 1.08
CA ARG A 631 -9.55 37.99 -0.01
C ARG A 631 -10.47 39.17 0.30
N ILE A 632 -10.77 39.92 -0.74
CA ILE A 632 -11.86 40.89 -0.81
C ILE A 632 -13.05 40.18 -1.47
N PRO A 633 -14.27 40.26 -0.91
CA PRO A 633 -15.44 39.59 -1.48
C PRO A 633 -15.82 40.19 -2.84
N LEU A 634 -16.15 39.33 -3.81
CA LEU A 634 -16.72 39.75 -5.08
C LEU A 634 -18.25 39.67 -5.03
N SER A 635 -18.92 40.59 -5.74
CA SER A 635 -20.39 40.60 -5.83
C SER A 635 -20.88 39.97 -7.14
N GLN A 636 -21.66 38.90 -7.03
CA GLN A 636 -22.45 38.36 -8.14
C GLN A 636 -23.81 39.09 -8.30
N ASN A 637 -24.20 39.98 -7.37
CA ASN A 637 -25.51 40.63 -7.35
C ASN A 637 -25.40 42.12 -7.67
N LYS A 638 -26.11 42.56 -8.72
CA LYS A 638 -26.15 43.95 -9.22
C LYS A 638 -26.60 44.99 -8.16
N GLU A 639 -27.27 44.57 -7.07
CA GLU A 639 -27.64 45.42 -5.92
C GLU A 639 -26.53 45.61 -4.87
N ILE A 640 -25.53 44.73 -4.83
CA ILE A 640 -24.40 44.78 -3.88
C ILE A 640 -23.17 45.27 -4.64
N LYS A 641 -22.53 46.33 -4.13
CA LYS A 641 -21.27 46.85 -4.68
C LYS A 641 -20.15 46.74 -3.66
N VAL A 642 -18.95 46.48 -4.15
CA VAL A 642 -17.71 46.52 -3.39
C VAL A 642 -16.83 47.56 -4.07
N ASP A 643 -16.70 48.70 -3.41
CA ASP A 643 -16.00 49.89 -3.89
C ASP A 643 -14.88 50.25 -2.87
N ASP A 644 -14.21 51.38 -3.08
CA ASP A 644 -13.20 51.97 -2.16
C ASP A 644 -12.15 50.95 -1.67
N ILE A 645 -11.64 50.12 -2.59
CA ILE A 645 -10.65 49.06 -2.33
C ILE A 645 -9.25 49.66 -2.19
N GLU A 646 -8.58 49.35 -1.08
CA GLU A 646 -7.17 49.68 -0.83
C GLU A 646 -6.38 48.40 -0.53
N THR A 647 -5.50 47.98 -1.45
CA THR A 647 -4.70 46.74 -1.33
C THR A 647 -3.28 46.96 -0.79
N TYR A 648 -2.86 48.23 -0.67
CA TYR A 648 -1.57 48.69 -0.16
C TYR A 648 -0.35 48.02 -0.84
N THR A 649 0.16 46.96 -0.22
CA THR A 649 1.36 46.19 -0.59
C THR A 649 1.03 44.88 -1.32
N ALA A 650 -0.25 44.49 -1.39
CA ALA A 650 -0.69 43.22 -1.94
C ALA A 650 -0.74 43.22 -3.48
N ASP A 651 -0.33 42.09 -4.06
CA ASP A 651 -0.72 41.70 -5.41
C ASP A 651 -2.20 41.26 -5.40
N TYR A 652 -3.02 41.78 -6.30
CA TYR A 652 -4.49 41.64 -6.25
C TYR A 652 -5.07 41.12 -7.57
N ASP A 653 -5.68 39.94 -7.52
CA ASP A 653 -6.43 39.37 -8.64
C ASP A 653 -7.89 39.86 -8.59
N GLU A 654 -8.16 40.99 -9.24
CA GLU A 654 -9.51 41.60 -9.36
C GLU A 654 -10.61 40.62 -9.78
N LYS A 655 -10.26 39.56 -10.54
CA LYS A 655 -11.24 38.59 -11.06
C LYS A 655 -11.58 37.48 -10.07
N LYS A 656 -10.77 37.31 -9.03
CA LYS A 656 -10.98 36.31 -7.95
C LYS A 656 -11.12 36.94 -6.56
N GLY A 657 -10.86 38.23 -6.42
CA GLY A 657 -10.82 38.94 -5.15
C GLY A 657 -9.63 38.57 -4.26
N LEU A 658 -8.62 37.86 -4.79
CA LEU A 658 -7.52 37.32 -3.99
C LEU A 658 -6.39 38.34 -3.79
N LEU A 659 -5.96 38.51 -2.54
CA LEU A 659 -4.78 39.29 -2.14
C LEU A 659 -3.61 38.35 -1.86
N THR A 660 -2.40 38.70 -2.32
CA THR A 660 -1.17 37.94 -2.06
C THR A 660 -0.01 38.87 -1.67
N TRP A 661 0.69 38.54 -0.58
CA TRP A 661 1.94 39.17 -0.20
C TRP A 661 3.08 38.12 -0.19
N LYS A 662 4.25 38.50 -0.73
CA LYS A 662 5.48 37.69 -0.66
C LYS A 662 6.46 38.34 0.30
N ILE A 663 6.43 37.89 1.55
CA ILE A 663 7.09 38.52 2.67
C ILE A 663 8.35 37.72 3.03
N ASN A 664 9.53 38.31 2.82
CA ASN A 664 10.73 37.83 3.51
C ASN A 664 10.70 38.36 4.95
N LEU A 665 10.75 37.45 5.93
CA LEU A 665 10.73 37.76 7.36
C LEU A 665 12.06 37.34 7.98
N ALA A 666 12.80 38.30 8.53
CA ALA A 666 14.04 38.03 9.25
C ALA A 666 13.79 37.28 10.58
N SER A 667 14.86 36.75 11.18
CA SER A 667 14.82 36.12 12.50
C SER A 667 14.28 37.10 13.54
N GLN A 668 13.29 36.68 14.34
CA GLN A 668 12.56 37.50 15.33
C GLN A 668 11.78 38.71 14.76
N GLU A 669 11.64 38.84 13.43
CA GLU A 669 10.93 39.98 12.83
C GLU A 669 9.40 39.87 13.00
N THR A 670 8.74 41.02 13.13
CA THR A 670 7.29 41.18 13.05
C THR A 670 6.96 42.19 11.95
N LYS A 671 6.06 41.84 11.03
CA LYS A 671 5.55 42.72 9.97
C LYS A 671 4.03 42.85 10.08
N LYS A 672 3.49 43.92 9.50
CA LYS A 672 2.05 44.17 9.43
C LYS A 672 1.70 44.57 8.00
N GLU A 673 0.73 43.86 7.44
CA GLU A 673 0.12 44.18 6.16
C GLU A 673 -1.34 44.55 6.43
N SER A 674 -1.90 45.50 5.68
CA SER A 674 -3.30 45.94 5.86
C SER A 674 -4.00 46.02 4.51
N PHE A 675 -5.32 45.84 4.52
CA PHE A 675 -6.18 46.12 3.37
C PHE A 675 -7.55 46.65 3.79
N SER A 676 -8.20 47.40 2.90
CA SER A 676 -9.54 47.96 3.14
C SER A 676 -10.45 47.82 1.91
N PHE A 677 -11.76 47.84 2.16
CA PHE A 677 -12.80 47.87 1.12
C PHE A 677 -14.13 48.37 1.71
N GLN A 678 -15.04 48.86 0.87
CA GLN A 678 -16.36 49.35 1.27
C GLN A 678 -17.49 48.59 0.57
N VAL A 679 -18.42 48.02 1.34
CA VAL A 679 -19.57 47.28 0.81
C VAL A 679 -20.84 48.11 0.91
N LYS A 680 -21.54 48.27 -0.22
CA LYS A 680 -22.80 49.02 -0.35
C LYS A 680 -23.92 48.06 -0.74
N TYR A 681 -25.02 48.02 0.02
CA TYR A 681 -26.11 47.07 -0.18
C TYR A 681 -27.46 47.60 0.35
N PRO A 682 -28.63 47.05 -0.05
CA PRO A 682 -29.92 47.52 0.43
C PRO A 682 -30.10 47.29 1.94
N ARG A 683 -30.48 48.34 2.69
CA ARG A 683 -30.54 48.34 4.16
C ARG A 683 -31.51 47.31 4.76
N TYR A 684 -32.45 46.79 3.97
CA TYR A 684 -33.44 45.79 4.36
C TYR A 684 -33.05 44.34 3.99
N LYS A 685 -31.89 44.12 3.37
CA LYS A 685 -31.32 42.79 3.12
C LYS A 685 -30.13 42.55 4.04
N SER A 686 -29.91 41.30 4.44
CA SER A 686 -28.67 40.86 5.08
C SER A 686 -27.67 40.39 4.02
N ILE A 687 -26.38 40.48 4.33
CA ILE A 687 -25.28 39.93 3.52
C ILE A 687 -24.34 39.13 4.41
N SER A 688 -23.68 38.12 3.85
CA SER A 688 -22.54 37.45 4.46
C SER A 688 -21.25 38.19 4.07
N LEU A 689 -20.29 38.33 5.00
CA LEU A 689 -19.00 39.01 4.85
C LEU A 689 -17.97 38.42 5.81
#